data_AF-A0A661R3F0-F1
#
_entry.id   AF-A0A661R3F0-F1
#
_cell.length_a   1.000
_cell.length_b   1.000
_cell.length_c   1.000
_cell.angle_alpha   90.00
_cell.angle_beta   90.00
_cell.angle_gamma   90.00
#
_symmetry.space_group_name_H-M   'P 1'
#
loop_
_entity.id
_entity.type
_entity.pdbx_description
1 polymer ?
#
loop_
_entity_poly.entity_id
_entity_poly.type
_entity_poly.pdbx_seq_one_letter_code
_entity_poly.pdbx_strand_id
1 'polypeptide(L)'
;PHHQSQSHRSLHVMLDKQGWYCFGCGVGGDVLQLVEFVQSGTVTAGQSGPMPDSHRQARDFLAEKAGMSPLSRYGLTQERLEQTENDRLFEIRVKDALTELARYYHHRLKANPEALTWLKEKYAISDETIDELLIGYADNESGVIASLRSGDNGFSKRELAATGALRPTSQDGLNPFFEKRIIFPYWSRGRVVFMIGRKTPWTSDANWEQGKYKKLPVHDEHQRPYVARFINNAVLFNEDCLLGKPDHIIITEGVTDCIALMQQGFPALSPVTVRIRAADWERLVPKMRGIKTVYICQDNEISEAGLKGALQTARTLAEHKIDTKLVTIPLDEPQQQARQELQDRFNLTAAVGPRELTKLLEGHSAEDISDAETLLANAKIDVNDFFASGNGKDEFQELLFKACTPVEFGIQGLPKDASEEERNRQLEPVLAEIAAHSPLEQSRLLKLVQERLGKAVPMATLKEQVRSVQQNRRNIAKKEKKKAKRLSGSPPGSCRARVDEVLIDTELENGAPDYTAAAEAAYDWFTANGAQFFHTQTGEPFMYFDNSIYWMDSPDRGRKRQYAAMLYKHTGMVPTSNGGRTFFEVLPSLAMIRGQVRDHFSWLHTDISNFTIYFNLNNQDHEIARITPDGIEILKNGGNADGIILDGSRKMKPLKFLKDASPEEADKLLVDLLVNNMTCSQGDRFLILSWLTCFLLIDFSGTRPMTRFEGSAGSGKTTASKIISALLYGEPQHKKATDAANYTDGSQNPLIVLDNIEVKQMTEDLTTFMLTSITGIAKEKRKSGTDSETVTERTKCLLNTTGIEPLCGGLSEIQSRSFVINFDIGNQGNDCFIESEVIAAIQQKRDLIISAIMKRTSEVLAMMKDGMRTQAMKLLHEALGNHDKRRCNEYLSLMYLMLLAGSSQEQVEQSMTQLAPAFKQQIQSINQT
;
A
#
# COMPACT_ATOMS: atom_id res chain seq x y z
N PRO A 1 -15.01 12.34 42.96
CA PRO A 1 -16.25 12.99 42.48
C PRO A 1 -16.45 14.33 43.19
N HIS A 2 -16.80 15.38 42.45
CA HIS A 2 -16.92 16.79 42.89
C HIS A 2 -18.12 17.06 43.83
N HIS A 3 -18.61 16.06 44.56
CA HIS A 3 -19.67 16.21 45.57
C HIS A 3 -19.52 15.14 46.67
N GLN A 4 -20.08 15.40 47.85
CA GLN A 4 -20.13 14.43 48.95
C GLN A 4 -21.36 13.51 48.78
N SER A 5 -21.16 12.20 48.94
CA SER A 5 -22.21 11.19 48.93
C SER A 5 -22.07 10.29 50.15
N GLN A 6 -23.15 10.07 50.89
CA GLN A 6 -23.14 9.21 52.08
C GLN A 6 -22.95 7.73 51.74
N SER A 7 -23.42 7.27 50.56
CA SER A 7 -23.32 5.85 50.18
C SER A 7 -21.99 5.49 49.52
N HIS A 8 -21.25 6.48 49.02
CA HIS A 8 -20.03 6.32 48.21
C HIS A 8 -20.19 5.39 46.98
N ARG A 9 -21.42 5.02 46.59
CA ARG A 9 -21.73 4.10 45.48
C ARG A 9 -22.53 4.76 44.37
N SER A 10 -22.51 6.09 44.29
CA SER A 10 -23.37 6.85 43.39
C SER A 10 -22.91 6.87 41.92
N LEU A 11 -21.67 6.49 41.61
CA LEU A 11 -21.13 6.48 40.25
C LEU A 11 -21.28 5.08 39.62
N HIS A 12 -21.97 5.00 38.48
CA HIS A 12 -22.15 3.78 37.71
C HIS A 12 -21.52 3.93 36.33
N VAL A 13 -20.73 2.94 35.91
CA VAL A 13 -20.13 2.86 34.58
C VAL A 13 -20.77 1.68 33.86
N MET A 14 -21.38 1.95 32.71
CA MET A 14 -22.09 0.99 31.87
C MET A 14 -21.19 0.65 30.67
N LEU A 15 -20.48 -0.48 30.76
CA LEU A 15 -19.50 -0.90 29.74
C LEU A 15 -20.15 -1.26 28.40
N ASP A 16 -21.33 -1.86 28.43
CA ASP A 16 -22.15 -2.20 27.26
C ASP A 16 -22.58 -0.95 26.48
N LYS A 17 -22.98 0.11 27.19
CA LYS A 17 -23.43 1.38 26.61
C LYS A 17 -22.31 2.38 26.38
N GLN A 18 -21.07 2.04 26.77
CA GLN A 18 -19.91 2.94 26.74
C GLN A 18 -20.19 4.29 27.41
N GLY A 19 -20.89 4.26 28.55
CA GLY A 19 -21.33 5.47 29.25
C GLY A 19 -21.21 5.37 30.76
N TRP A 20 -21.42 6.49 31.45
CA TRP A 20 -21.47 6.57 32.90
C TRP A 20 -22.61 7.47 33.36
N TYR A 21 -23.06 7.24 34.58
CA TYR A 21 -24.03 8.08 35.25
C TYR A 21 -23.74 8.15 36.74
N CYS A 22 -23.81 9.34 37.32
CA CYS A 22 -23.72 9.52 38.75
C CYS A 22 -25.09 9.90 39.32
N PHE A 23 -25.71 8.97 40.04
CA PHE A 23 -27.01 9.17 40.71
C PHE A 23 -26.95 10.20 41.85
N GLY A 24 -25.76 10.58 42.32
CA GLY A 24 -25.58 11.58 43.36
C GLY A 24 -25.71 13.01 42.83
N CYS A 25 -25.06 13.31 41.70
CA CYS A 25 -25.10 14.65 41.09
C CYS A 25 -25.97 14.74 39.83
N GLY A 26 -26.56 13.62 39.37
CA GLY A 26 -27.42 13.57 38.18
C GLY A 26 -26.68 13.74 36.85
N VAL A 27 -25.34 13.73 36.86
CA VAL A 27 -24.50 13.94 35.68
C VAL A 27 -24.10 12.60 35.07
N GLY A 28 -24.04 12.53 33.74
CA GLY A 28 -23.57 11.35 33.02
C GLY A 28 -23.10 11.70 31.61
N GLY A 29 -22.56 10.71 30.92
CA GLY A 29 -21.98 10.92 29.59
C GLY A 29 -21.14 9.75 29.10
N ASP A 30 -20.33 10.01 28.08
CA ASP A 30 -19.29 9.11 27.57
C ASP A 30 -17.97 9.24 28.38
N VAL A 31 -16.93 8.56 27.92
CA VAL A 31 -15.60 8.59 28.58
C VAL A 31 -14.92 9.97 28.50
N LEU A 32 -15.15 10.76 27.45
CA LEU A 32 -14.61 12.12 27.33
C LEU A 32 -15.24 13.00 28.40
N GLN A 33 -16.57 12.91 28.54
CA GLN A 33 -17.34 13.61 29.55
C GLN A 33 -17.00 13.12 30.96
N LEU A 34 -16.64 11.84 31.16
CA LEU A 34 -16.17 11.35 32.45
C LEU A 34 -14.86 12.01 32.86
N VAL A 35 -13.89 12.07 31.93
CA VAL A 35 -12.59 12.70 32.20
C VAL A 35 -12.77 14.20 32.41
N GLU A 36 -13.58 14.86 31.59
CA GLU A 36 -13.93 16.26 31.76
C GLU A 36 -14.53 16.51 33.15
N PHE A 37 -15.49 15.68 33.57
CA PHE A 37 -16.11 15.77 34.88
C PHE A 37 -15.11 15.55 36.02
N VAL A 38 -14.22 14.57 35.87
CA VAL A 38 -13.21 14.27 36.90
C VAL A 38 -12.19 15.41 37.01
N GLN A 39 -11.72 15.97 35.89
CA GLN A 39 -10.68 17.00 35.86
C GLN A 39 -11.21 18.40 36.18
N SER A 40 -12.42 18.74 35.73
CA SER A 40 -12.95 20.11 35.76
C SER A 40 -14.27 20.25 36.52
N GLY A 41 -14.94 19.16 36.87
CA GLY A 41 -16.24 19.18 37.56
C GLY A 41 -17.43 19.50 36.67
N THR A 42 -17.21 19.75 35.37
CA THR A 42 -18.26 20.05 34.39
C THR A 42 -18.40 18.92 33.36
N VAL A 43 -19.54 18.87 32.68
CA VAL A 43 -19.77 18.00 31.52
C VAL A 43 -20.31 18.84 30.39
N THR A 44 -19.59 18.86 29.27
CA THR A 44 -20.08 19.51 28.05
C THR A 44 -21.10 18.60 27.39
N ALA A 45 -22.36 19.06 27.26
CA ALA A 45 -23.43 18.34 26.59
C ALA A 45 -24.35 19.29 25.80
N GLY A 46 -24.80 18.88 24.62
CA GLY A 46 -25.84 19.58 23.85
C GLY A 46 -25.47 20.98 23.32
N GLN A 47 -24.19 21.35 23.27
CA GLN A 47 -23.74 22.65 22.77
C GLN A 47 -23.26 22.56 21.32
N SER A 48 -23.70 23.51 20.49
CA SER A 48 -23.16 23.76 19.15
C SER A 48 -22.21 24.96 19.20
N GLY A 49 -20.98 24.83 18.72
CA GLY A 49 -19.98 25.91 18.77
C GLY A 49 -18.55 25.40 18.97
N PRO A 50 -17.57 26.31 19.18
CA PRO A 50 -16.20 25.92 19.45
C PRO A 50 -16.12 25.11 20.76
N MET A 51 -15.49 23.93 20.69
CA MET A 51 -15.32 23.01 21.82
C MET A 51 -14.75 23.73 23.06
N PRO A 52 -15.31 23.57 24.27
CA PRO A 52 -14.77 24.17 25.48
C PRO A 52 -13.35 23.67 25.83
N ASP A 53 -12.57 24.47 26.56
CA ASP A 53 -11.22 24.09 26.98
C ASP A 53 -11.20 22.87 27.90
N SER A 54 -12.17 22.74 28.80
CA SER A 54 -12.33 21.57 29.67
C SER A 54 -12.47 20.28 28.85
N HIS A 55 -13.28 20.32 27.79
CA HIS A 55 -13.50 19.18 26.91
C HIS A 55 -12.27 18.89 26.03
N ARG A 56 -11.59 19.93 25.52
CA ARG A 56 -10.31 19.79 24.81
C ARG A 56 -9.23 19.13 25.67
N GLN A 57 -9.08 19.54 26.92
CA GLN A 57 -8.10 18.97 27.85
C GLN A 57 -8.44 17.52 28.18
N ALA A 58 -9.71 17.20 28.41
CA ALA A 58 -10.16 15.83 28.64
C ALA A 58 -9.86 14.91 27.44
N ARG A 59 -10.12 15.41 26.21
CA ARG A 59 -9.77 14.74 24.97
C ARG A 59 -8.27 14.51 24.82
N ASP A 60 -7.46 15.55 25.00
CA ASP A 60 -6.01 15.47 24.83
C ASP A 60 -5.37 14.57 25.89
N PHE A 61 -5.87 14.61 27.13
CA PHE A 61 -5.49 13.67 28.19
C PHE A 61 -5.79 12.22 27.81
N LEU A 62 -6.99 11.95 27.26
CA LEU A 62 -7.35 10.61 26.81
C LEU A 62 -6.55 10.16 25.59
N ALA A 63 -6.26 11.06 24.66
CA ALA A 63 -5.40 10.78 23.50
C ALA A 63 -3.99 10.38 23.96
N GLU A 64 -3.37 11.17 24.84
CA GLU A 64 -2.06 10.86 25.43
C GLU A 64 -2.08 9.52 26.17
N LYS A 65 -3.10 9.29 27.01
CA LYS A 65 -3.27 8.04 27.75
C LYS A 65 -3.49 6.82 26.84
N ALA A 66 -4.08 7.02 25.66
CA ALA A 66 -4.26 5.99 24.64
C ALA A 66 -3.05 5.85 23.69
N GLY A 67 -1.99 6.67 23.86
CA GLY A 67 -0.84 6.69 22.94
C GLY A 67 -1.15 7.30 21.57
N MET A 68 -2.26 8.05 21.46
CA MET A 68 -2.67 8.74 20.24
C MET A 68 -2.13 10.17 20.25
N SER A 69 -1.75 10.68 19.07
CA SER A 69 -1.35 12.08 18.94
C SER A 69 -2.54 13.02 19.22
N PRO A 70 -2.35 14.16 19.90
CA PRO A 70 -3.41 15.12 20.14
C PRO A 70 -4.05 15.61 18.83
N LEU A 71 -5.38 15.62 18.78
CA LEU A 71 -6.14 16.07 17.60
C LEU A 71 -5.85 17.55 17.25
N SER A 72 -5.33 18.33 18.19
CA SER A 72 -4.84 19.70 17.97
C SER A 72 -3.68 19.80 16.97
N ARG A 73 -3.06 18.68 16.56
CA ARG A 73 -1.94 18.63 15.60
C ARG A 73 -2.32 18.08 14.23
N TYR A 74 -3.56 17.62 14.04
CA TYR A 74 -4.02 17.01 12.79
C TYR A 74 -4.75 18.06 11.94
N GLY A 75 -4.01 18.82 11.14
CA GLY A 75 -4.56 19.68 10.09
C GLY A 75 -5.13 18.87 8.92
N LEU A 76 -6.14 18.04 9.19
CA LEU A 76 -6.79 17.20 8.18
C LEU A 76 -7.76 18.03 7.35
N THR A 77 -7.83 17.74 6.05
CA THR A 77 -8.85 18.28 5.16
C THR A 77 -10.23 17.75 5.56
N GLN A 78 -11.30 18.50 5.24
CA GLN A 78 -12.69 18.11 5.51
C GLN A 78 -13.02 16.72 4.96
N GLU A 79 -12.60 16.44 3.72
CA GLU A 79 -12.77 15.14 3.07
C GLU A 79 -12.09 13.99 3.83
N ARG A 80 -10.90 14.25 4.39
CA ARG A 80 -10.17 13.21 5.15
C ARG A 80 -10.80 12.95 6.52
N LEU A 81 -11.42 13.96 7.13
CA LEU A 81 -12.20 13.80 8.35
C LEU A 81 -13.46 12.96 8.08
N GLU A 82 -14.24 13.30 7.06
CA GLU A 82 -15.42 12.55 6.65
C GLU A 82 -15.10 11.10 6.30
N GLN A 83 -13.99 10.86 5.58
CA GLN A 83 -13.52 9.49 5.32
C GLN A 83 -13.18 8.73 6.60
N THR A 84 -12.50 9.38 7.55
CA THR A 84 -12.11 8.74 8.82
C THR A 84 -13.34 8.42 9.68
N GLU A 85 -14.34 9.30 9.69
CA GLU A 85 -15.61 9.08 10.38
C GLU A 85 -16.39 7.94 9.74
N ASN A 86 -16.48 7.91 8.40
CA ASN A 86 -17.13 6.82 7.67
C ASN A 86 -16.44 5.47 7.91
N ASP A 87 -15.10 5.43 7.87
CA ASP A 87 -14.32 4.22 8.16
C ASP A 87 -14.59 3.74 9.59
N ARG A 88 -14.69 4.68 10.55
CA ARG A 88 -14.97 4.36 11.96
C ARG A 88 -16.39 3.85 12.17
N LEU A 89 -17.39 4.47 11.54
CA LEU A 89 -18.78 4.01 11.58
C LEU A 89 -18.91 2.61 10.99
N PHE A 90 -18.25 2.36 9.86
CA PHE A 90 -18.19 1.04 9.24
C PHE A 90 -17.53 0.01 10.17
N GLU A 91 -16.43 0.37 10.84
CA GLU A 91 -15.77 -0.51 11.83
C GLU A 91 -16.72 -0.91 12.96
N ILE A 92 -17.43 0.06 13.52
CA ILE A 92 -18.39 -0.19 14.61
C ILE A 92 -19.49 -1.12 14.12
N ARG A 93 -20.09 -0.85 12.96
CA ARG A 93 -21.17 -1.65 12.37
C ARG A 93 -20.76 -3.10 12.11
N VAL A 94 -19.53 -3.33 11.63
CA VAL A 94 -19.00 -4.69 11.42
C VAL A 94 -18.80 -5.44 12.74
N LYS A 95 -18.33 -4.77 13.80
CA LYS A 95 -18.18 -5.37 15.14
C LYS A 95 -19.54 -5.65 15.80
N ASP A 96 -20.51 -4.76 15.61
CA ASP A 96 -21.88 -4.96 16.08
C ASP A 96 -22.52 -6.15 15.35
N ALA A 97 -22.28 -6.30 14.03
CA ALA A 97 -22.73 -7.47 13.27
C ALA A 97 -22.13 -8.79 13.79
N LEU A 98 -20.83 -8.82 14.12
CA LEU A 98 -20.19 -9.98 14.76
C LEU A 98 -20.80 -10.29 16.14
N THR A 99 -21.13 -9.25 16.90
CA THR A 99 -21.71 -9.38 18.24
C THR A 99 -23.12 -9.94 18.18
N GLU A 100 -23.96 -9.43 17.28
CA GLU A 100 -25.31 -9.96 17.04
C GLU A 100 -25.29 -11.38 16.46
N LEU A 101 -24.31 -11.70 15.61
CA LEU A 101 -24.11 -13.07 15.15
C LEU A 101 -23.75 -14.02 16.32
N ALA A 102 -22.93 -13.59 17.28
CA ALA A 102 -22.63 -14.38 18.47
C ALA A 102 -23.88 -14.61 19.32
N ARG A 103 -24.74 -13.59 19.51
CA ARG A 103 -26.04 -13.73 20.19
C ARG A 103 -26.95 -14.72 19.47
N TYR A 104 -27.02 -14.63 18.14
CA TYR A 104 -27.79 -15.57 17.33
C TYR A 104 -27.31 -17.01 17.56
N TYR A 105 -26.00 -17.28 17.40
CA TYR A 105 -25.46 -18.61 17.62
C TYR A 105 -25.64 -19.10 19.06
N HIS A 106 -25.53 -18.22 20.05
CA HIS A 106 -25.81 -18.55 21.44
C HIS A 106 -27.27 -19.02 21.62
N HIS A 107 -28.24 -18.28 21.08
CA HIS A 107 -29.64 -18.69 21.09
C HIS A 107 -29.84 -20.06 20.40
N ARG A 108 -29.16 -20.30 19.27
CA ARG A 108 -29.22 -21.59 18.56
C ARG A 108 -28.62 -22.74 19.38
N LEU A 109 -27.56 -22.50 20.15
CA LEU A 109 -27.04 -23.51 21.08
C LEU A 109 -28.05 -23.83 22.18
N LYS A 110 -28.66 -22.83 22.81
CA LYS A 110 -29.67 -23.03 23.86
C LYS A 110 -30.92 -23.74 23.35
N ALA A 111 -31.25 -23.55 22.06
CA ALA A 111 -32.35 -24.23 21.39
C ALA A 111 -31.99 -25.65 20.90
N ASN A 112 -30.73 -26.10 21.04
CA ASN A 112 -30.25 -27.40 20.59
C ASN A 112 -29.75 -28.23 21.81
N PRO A 113 -30.61 -29.05 22.43
CA PRO A 113 -30.25 -29.83 23.62
C PRO A 113 -29.09 -30.81 23.39
N GLU A 114 -28.96 -31.35 22.17
CA GLU A 114 -27.94 -32.33 21.82
C GLU A 114 -26.54 -31.67 21.81
N ALA A 115 -26.40 -30.55 21.11
CA ALA A 115 -25.16 -29.78 21.05
C ALA A 115 -24.78 -29.18 22.41
N LEU A 116 -25.77 -28.71 23.18
CA LEU A 116 -25.55 -28.19 24.53
C LEU A 116 -25.07 -29.28 25.48
N THR A 117 -25.73 -30.44 25.48
CA THR A 117 -25.33 -31.59 26.34
C THR A 117 -23.91 -32.04 25.99
N TRP A 118 -23.60 -32.20 24.69
CA TRP A 118 -22.26 -32.56 24.25
C TRP A 118 -21.18 -31.55 24.70
N LEU A 119 -21.46 -30.26 24.61
CA LEU A 119 -20.54 -29.22 25.07
C LEU A 119 -20.26 -29.35 26.58
N LYS A 120 -21.32 -29.52 27.37
CA LYS A 120 -21.25 -29.62 28.83
C LYS A 120 -20.53 -30.89 29.28
N GLU A 121 -20.85 -32.03 28.68
CA GLU A 121 -20.20 -33.30 29.01
C GLU A 121 -18.73 -33.31 28.61
N LYS A 122 -18.39 -32.71 27.46
CA LYS A 122 -17.02 -32.74 26.94
C LYS A 122 -16.06 -31.81 27.69
N TYR A 123 -16.55 -30.69 28.22
CA TYR A 123 -15.69 -29.65 28.80
C TYR A 123 -16.11 -29.18 30.20
N ALA A 124 -17.13 -29.81 30.82
CA ALA A 124 -17.63 -29.43 32.14
C ALA A 124 -17.94 -27.92 32.29
N ILE A 125 -18.43 -27.27 31.22
CA ILE A 125 -18.76 -25.84 31.22
C ILE A 125 -20.18 -25.64 31.76
N SER A 126 -20.35 -24.80 32.78
CA SER A 126 -21.67 -24.44 33.34
C SER A 126 -22.54 -23.61 32.39
N ASP A 127 -23.85 -23.63 32.63
CA ASP A 127 -24.80 -22.80 31.88
C ASP A 127 -24.52 -21.31 32.07
N GLU A 128 -24.14 -20.90 33.28
CA GLU A 128 -23.76 -19.53 33.60
C GLU A 128 -22.58 -19.07 32.73
N THR A 129 -21.55 -19.90 32.62
CA THR A 129 -20.36 -19.59 31.79
C THR A 129 -20.71 -19.54 30.30
N ILE A 130 -21.59 -20.43 29.83
CA ILE A 130 -22.09 -20.44 28.44
C ILE A 130 -22.83 -19.13 28.13
N ASP A 131 -23.68 -18.68 29.06
CA ASP A 131 -24.49 -17.47 28.92
C ASP A 131 -23.62 -16.19 29.02
N GLU A 132 -22.65 -16.14 29.95
CA GLU A 132 -21.74 -15.01 30.11
C GLU A 132 -20.84 -14.78 28.89
N LEU A 133 -20.32 -15.86 28.28
CA LEU A 133 -19.39 -15.78 27.16
C LEU A 133 -20.08 -15.76 25.79
N LEU A 134 -21.41 -15.92 25.77
CA LEU A 134 -22.21 -16.16 24.55
C LEU A 134 -21.63 -17.30 23.70
N ILE A 135 -21.27 -18.42 24.34
CA ILE A 135 -20.87 -19.63 23.60
C ILE A 135 -22.08 -20.07 22.77
N GLY A 136 -21.86 -20.35 21.49
CA GLY A 136 -22.93 -20.59 20.54
C GLY A 136 -22.73 -21.83 19.67
N TYR A 137 -23.70 -22.08 18.80
CA TYR A 137 -23.67 -23.18 17.84
C TYR A 137 -24.07 -22.67 16.45
N ALA A 138 -23.15 -22.83 15.49
CA ALA A 138 -23.42 -22.53 14.09
C ALA A 138 -24.10 -23.73 13.42
N ASP A 139 -25.39 -23.93 13.70
CA ASP A 139 -26.18 -25.05 13.17
C ASP A 139 -26.37 -25.00 11.64
N ASN A 140 -26.19 -23.82 11.05
CA ASN A 140 -26.41 -23.53 9.63
C ASN A 140 -27.84 -23.80 9.13
N GLU A 141 -28.81 -23.74 10.03
CA GLU A 141 -30.21 -23.67 9.60
C GLU A 141 -30.48 -22.34 8.87
N SER A 142 -31.44 -22.37 7.93
CA SER A 142 -31.80 -21.18 7.17
C SER A 142 -32.35 -20.10 8.12
N GLY A 143 -31.88 -18.86 7.96
CA GLY A 143 -32.45 -17.71 8.69
C GLY A 143 -31.44 -16.75 9.30
N VAL A 144 -30.18 -17.15 9.56
CA VAL A 144 -29.19 -16.27 10.22
C VAL A 144 -28.99 -14.94 9.47
N ILE A 145 -28.87 -15.00 8.14
CA ILE A 145 -28.71 -13.79 7.31
C ILE A 145 -29.99 -12.96 7.31
N ALA A 146 -31.17 -13.58 7.27
CA ALA A 146 -32.43 -12.86 7.33
C ALA A 146 -32.61 -12.15 8.69
N SER A 147 -32.28 -12.84 9.79
CA SER A 147 -32.32 -12.31 11.15
C SER A 147 -31.41 -11.09 11.30
N LEU A 148 -30.15 -11.19 10.85
CA LEU A 148 -29.18 -10.09 10.93
C LEU A 148 -29.51 -8.89 10.03
N ARG A 149 -30.29 -9.11 8.96
CA ARG A 149 -30.72 -8.05 8.05
C ARG A 149 -32.07 -7.43 8.42
N SER A 150 -32.79 -8.01 9.39
CA SER A 150 -34.12 -7.56 9.78
C SER A 150 -34.08 -6.39 10.77
N GLY A 151 -35.16 -5.59 10.80
CA GLY A 151 -35.32 -4.44 11.69
C GLY A 151 -34.65 -3.15 11.21
N ASP A 152 -34.97 -2.05 11.88
CA ASP A 152 -34.51 -0.69 11.51
C ASP A 152 -32.98 -0.51 11.61
N ASN A 153 -32.31 -1.39 12.37
CA ASN A 153 -30.85 -1.41 12.54
C ASN A 153 -30.17 -2.59 11.81
N GLY A 154 -30.87 -3.27 10.90
CA GLY A 154 -30.34 -4.42 10.16
C GLY A 154 -29.02 -4.13 9.42
N PHE A 155 -28.19 -5.16 9.25
CA PHE A 155 -26.88 -5.02 8.61
C PHE A 155 -26.95 -5.16 7.09
N SER A 156 -26.17 -4.37 6.38
CA SER A 156 -26.00 -4.50 4.93
C SER A 156 -25.20 -5.76 4.58
N LYS A 157 -25.35 -6.26 3.34
CA LYS A 157 -24.54 -7.39 2.87
C LYS A 157 -23.04 -7.10 2.96
N ARG A 158 -22.64 -5.85 2.72
CA ARG A 158 -21.25 -5.38 2.81
C ARG A 158 -20.73 -5.48 4.23
N GLU A 159 -21.48 -4.98 5.22
CA GLU A 159 -21.10 -5.07 6.64
C GLU A 159 -21.00 -6.54 7.09
N LEU A 160 -21.97 -7.37 6.69
CA LEU A 160 -21.99 -8.80 7.00
C LEU A 160 -20.83 -9.56 6.37
N ALA A 161 -20.53 -9.33 5.10
CA ALA A 161 -19.37 -9.94 4.44
C ALA A 161 -18.04 -9.49 5.06
N ALA A 162 -17.97 -8.21 5.45
CA ALA A 162 -16.80 -7.62 6.07
C ALA A 162 -16.42 -8.24 7.42
N THR A 163 -17.36 -8.92 8.10
CA THR A 163 -17.06 -9.72 9.29
C THR A 163 -16.15 -10.92 9.01
N GLY A 164 -16.11 -11.43 7.77
CA GLY A 164 -15.50 -12.72 7.43
C GLY A 164 -16.30 -13.95 7.87
N ALA A 165 -17.36 -13.78 8.68
CA ALA A 165 -18.17 -14.89 9.18
C ALA A 165 -19.25 -15.33 8.17
N LEU A 166 -19.54 -14.47 7.18
CA LEU A 166 -20.48 -14.69 6.10
C LEU A 166 -19.76 -14.46 4.77
N ARG A 167 -19.65 -15.51 3.95
CA ARG A 167 -18.95 -15.50 2.66
C ARG A 167 -19.89 -15.03 1.55
N PRO A 168 -19.48 -14.09 0.68
CA PRO A 168 -20.25 -13.75 -0.51
C PRO A 168 -20.33 -14.92 -1.48
N THR A 169 -21.46 -15.05 -2.17
CA THR A 169 -21.67 -16.04 -3.23
C THR A 169 -21.68 -15.36 -4.61
N SER A 170 -21.49 -16.14 -5.68
CA SER A 170 -21.52 -15.63 -7.07
C SER A 170 -22.85 -14.96 -7.46
N GLN A 171 -23.95 -15.36 -6.83
CA GLN A 171 -25.29 -14.79 -7.03
C GLN A 171 -25.62 -13.62 -6.08
N ASP A 172 -24.61 -12.89 -5.58
CA ASP A 172 -24.79 -11.78 -4.61
C ASP A 172 -25.49 -12.20 -3.29
N GLY A 173 -25.36 -13.47 -2.90
CA GLY A 173 -25.83 -14.03 -1.64
C GLY A 173 -24.74 -14.05 -0.58
N LEU A 174 -25.09 -14.51 0.63
CA LEU A 174 -24.15 -14.75 1.72
C LEU A 174 -24.32 -16.19 2.21
N ASN A 175 -23.22 -16.84 2.62
CA ASN A 175 -23.22 -18.16 3.23
C ASN A 175 -22.40 -18.17 4.53
N PRO A 176 -22.88 -18.79 5.62
CA PRO A 176 -22.09 -18.98 6.83
C PRO A 176 -20.73 -19.64 6.57
N PHE A 177 -19.71 -19.14 7.27
CA PHE A 177 -18.36 -19.69 7.22
C PHE A 177 -18.17 -20.91 8.14
N PHE A 178 -18.75 -20.85 9.33
CA PHE A 178 -18.76 -21.97 10.26
C PHE A 178 -19.88 -22.94 9.90
N GLU A 179 -19.68 -24.23 10.15
CA GLU A 179 -20.67 -25.25 9.84
C GLU A 179 -20.73 -26.32 10.91
N LYS A 180 -21.86 -26.38 11.62
CA LYS A 180 -22.15 -27.30 12.72
C LYS A 180 -21.02 -27.31 13.74
N ARG A 181 -20.56 -26.13 14.16
CA ARG A 181 -19.45 -25.93 15.10
C ARG A 181 -19.91 -25.19 16.35
N ILE A 182 -19.35 -25.53 17.50
CA ILE A 182 -19.46 -24.69 18.71
C ILE A 182 -18.61 -23.44 18.49
N ILE A 183 -19.19 -22.26 18.70
CA ILE A 183 -18.56 -20.97 18.47
C ILE A 183 -18.12 -20.36 19.81
N PHE A 184 -16.86 -19.93 19.86
CA PHE A 184 -16.29 -19.17 20.97
C PHE A 184 -16.00 -17.73 20.50
N PRO A 185 -16.80 -16.73 20.93
CA PRO A 185 -16.58 -15.33 20.59
C PRO A 185 -15.39 -14.72 21.34
N TYR A 186 -14.63 -13.85 20.66
CA TYR A 186 -13.53 -13.10 21.25
C TYR A 186 -13.98 -11.67 21.51
N TRP A 187 -13.99 -11.30 22.78
CA TRP A 187 -14.44 -10.00 23.23
C TRP A 187 -13.29 -9.01 23.31
N SER A 188 -13.54 -7.77 22.91
CA SER A 188 -12.72 -6.62 23.25
C SER A 188 -13.60 -5.40 23.50
N ARG A 189 -13.50 -4.84 24.70
CA ARG A 189 -14.21 -3.64 25.18
C ARG A 189 -15.72 -3.72 24.91
N GLY A 190 -16.32 -4.87 25.22
CA GLY A 190 -17.77 -5.09 25.14
C GLY A 190 -18.31 -5.43 23.75
N ARG A 191 -17.45 -5.66 22.74
CA ARG A 191 -17.86 -6.13 21.42
C ARG A 191 -17.10 -7.39 21.01
N VAL A 192 -17.74 -8.23 20.20
CA VAL A 192 -17.07 -9.35 19.55
C VAL A 192 -16.22 -8.81 18.40
N VAL A 193 -14.93 -9.14 18.41
CA VAL A 193 -13.95 -8.70 17.39
C VAL A 193 -13.39 -9.84 16.56
N PHE A 194 -13.55 -11.08 17.03
CA PHE A 194 -13.12 -12.30 16.36
C PHE A 194 -13.91 -13.50 16.89
N MET A 195 -13.82 -14.67 16.25
CA MET A 195 -14.41 -15.91 16.77
C MET A 195 -13.70 -17.15 16.21
N ILE A 196 -13.82 -18.27 16.93
CA ILE A 196 -13.36 -19.59 16.46
C ILE A 196 -14.47 -20.63 16.59
N GLY A 197 -14.42 -21.66 15.76
CA GLY A 197 -15.40 -22.75 15.74
C GLY A 197 -14.76 -24.11 16.03
N ARG A 198 -15.22 -24.80 17.08
CA ARG A 198 -14.80 -26.16 17.43
C ARG A 198 -15.60 -27.21 16.67
N LYS A 199 -14.90 -28.17 16.03
CA LYS A 199 -15.49 -29.35 15.36
C LYS A 199 -16.34 -30.14 16.37
N THR A 200 -17.54 -30.50 15.94
CA THR A 200 -18.50 -31.35 16.67
C THR A 200 -18.73 -32.66 15.92
N PRO A 201 -19.40 -33.66 16.52
CA PRO A 201 -19.77 -34.90 15.81
C PRO A 201 -20.65 -34.65 14.59
N TRP A 202 -21.38 -33.53 14.55
CA TRP A 202 -22.25 -33.19 13.43
C TRP A 202 -21.54 -32.39 12.33
N THR A 203 -20.29 -31.95 12.53
CA THR A 203 -19.51 -31.26 11.50
C THR A 203 -19.18 -32.22 10.35
N SER A 204 -19.28 -31.75 9.10
CA SER A 204 -18.93 -32.53 7.90
C SER A 204 -17.48 -33.07 7.95
N ASP A 205 -17.27 -34.26 7.39
CA ASP A 205 -15.95 -34.87 7.19
C ASP A 205 -15.23 -34.38 5.93
N ALA A 206 -15.72 -33.33 5.28
CA ALA A 206 -15.02 -32.68 4.20
C ALA A 206 -13.61 -32.23 4.63
N ASN A 207 -12.62 -32.34 3.74
CA ASN A 207 -11.21 -32.04 4.04
C ASN A 207 -10.99 -30.64 4.65
N TRP A 208 -11.77 -29.64 4.23
CA TRP A 208 -11.68 -28.26 4.75
C TRP A 208 -12.34 -28.06 6.13
N GLU A 209 -13.03 -29.06 6.67
CA GLU A 209 -13.63 -29.08 8.00
C GLU A 209 -12.86 -29.98 9.00
N GLN A 210 -11.74 -30.58 8.60
CA GLN A 210 -11.02 -31.52 9.47
C GLN A 210 -10.31 -30.86 10.68
N GLY A 211 -10.07 -29.55 10.61
CA GLY A 211 -9.44 -28.81 11.71
C GLY A 211 -10.25 -28.86 13.02
N LYS A 212 -9.57 -29.23 14.13
CA LYS A 212 -10.12 -29.20 15.50
C LYS A 212 -10.78 -27.85 15.79
N TYR A 213 -10.06 -26.75 15.56
CA TYR A 213 -10.59 -25.39 15.59
C TYR A 213 -10.47 -24.74 14.21
N LYS A 214 -11.54 -24.10 13.77
CA LYS A 214 -11.57 -23.25 12.57
C LYS A 214 -11.52 -21.80 13.03
N LYS A 215 -10.53 -21.03 12.60
CA LYS A 215 -10.45 -19.58 12.92
C LYS A 215 -11.23 -18.78 11.89
N LEU A 216 -11.82 -17.66 12.31
CA LEU A 216 -12.47 -16.74 11.40
C LEU A 216 -11.48 -16.25 10.33
N PRO A 217 -11.88 -16.15 9.04
CA PRO A 217 -11.02 -15.62 7.99
C PRO A 217 -10.66 -14.15 8.27
N VAL A 218 -9.43 -13.78 7.94
CA VAL A 218 -8.94 -12.41 8.03
C VAL A 218 -8.79 -11.81 6.63
N HIS A 219 -8.71 -10.48 6.56
CA HIS A 219 -8.51 -9.74 5.31
C HIS A 219 -7.27 -10.23 4.56
N ASP A 220 -7.44 -10.41 3.25
CA ASP A 220 -6.40 -10.78 2.30
C ASP A 220 -6.69 -10.03 0.99
N GLU A 221 -5.72 -9.26 0.47
CA GLU A 221 -5.94 -8.35 -0.66
C GLU A 221 -6.35 -9.08 -1.96
N HIS A 222 -5.98 -10.35 -2.11
CA HIS A 222 -6.21 -11.11 -3.34
C HIS A 222 -7.38 -12.08 -3.20
N GLN A 223 -7.48 -12.80 -2.08
CA GLN A 223 -8.45 -13.87 -1.88
C GLN A 223 -9.73 -13.39 -1.20
N ARG A 224 -9.61 -12.42 -0.28
CA ARG A 224 -10.70 -11.99 0.62
C ARG A 224 -10.69 -10.47 0.85
N PRO A 225 -10.69 -9.64 -0.20
CA PRO A 225 -10.64 -8.18 -0.05
C PRO A 225 -11.92 -7.62 0.59
N TYR A 226 -13.00 -8.41 0.61
CA TYR A 226 -14.28 -8.04 1.21
C TYR A 226 -14.27 -8.06 2.75
N VAL A 227 -13.36 -8.82 3.39
CA VAL A 227 -13.23 -8.87 4.86
C VAL A 227 -12.57 -7.59 5.35
N ALA A 228 -13.08 -6.92 6.39
CA ALA A 228 -12.48 -5.66 6.82
C ALA A 228 -11.07 -5.85 7.39
N ARG A 229 -10.16 -4.91 7.10
CA ARG A 229 -8.74 -4.96 7.53
C ARG A 229 -8.53 -5.07 9.04
N PHE A 230 -9.45 -4.54 9.83
CA PHE A 230 -9.40 -4.63 11.30
C PHE A 230 -9.90 -5.97 11.86
N ILE A 231 -10.51 -6.83 11.03
CA ILE A 231 -10.80 -8.22 11.40
C ILE A 231 -9.52 -9.03 11.25
N ASN A 232 -8.87 -9.26 12.39
CA ASN A 232 -7.61 -9.97 12.48
C ASN A 232 -7.58 -10.87 13.73
N ASN A 233 -6.65 -11.83 13.75
CA ASN A 233 -6.48 -12.77 14.85
C ASN A 233 -5.50 -12.24 15.93
N ALA A 234 -5.49 -10.92 16.20
CA ALA A 234 -4.53 -10.33 17.14
C ALA A 234 -4.97 -10.37 18.60
N VAL A 235 -6.27 -10.31 18.89
CA VAL A 235 -6.78 -10.34 20.27
C VAL A 235 -6.74 -11.77 20.80
N LEU A 236 -6.16 -11.96 22.00
CA LEU A 236 -6.17 -13.25 22.68
C LEU A 236 -7.55 -13.51 23.30
N PHE A 237 -7.91 -14.78 23.50
CA PHE A 237 -9.16 -15.11 24.18
C PHE A 237 -9.11 -14.61 25.64
N ASN A 238 -10.18 -13.95 26.07
CA ASN A 238 -10.31 -13.29 27.38
C ASN A 238 -9.24 -12.22 27.69
N GLU A 239 -8.61 -11.62 26.69
CA GLU A 239 -7.54 -10.62 26.90
C GLU A 239 -7.96 -9.40 27.74
N ASP A 240 -9.24 -9.02 27.69
CA ASP A 240 -9.78 -7.89 28.45
C ASP A 240 -9.64 -8.04 29.96
N CYS A 241 -9.43 -9.26 30.49
CA CYS A 241 -9.12 -9.46 31.91
C CYS A 241 -7.88 -8.67 32.37
N LEU A 242 -6.94 -8.37 31.45
CA LEU A 242 -5.75 -7.57 31.72
C LEU A 242 -6.09 -6.10 32.04
N LEU A 243 -7.25 -5.59 31.58
CA LEU A 243 -7.70 -4.24 31.88
C LEU A 243 -7.98 -4.04 33.37
N GLY A 244 -8.36 -5.11 34.07
CA GLY A 244 -8.57 -5.13 35.52
C GLY A 244 -7.28 -5.11 36.33
N LYS A 245 -6.11 -5.25 35.70
CA LYS A 245 -4.78 -5.34 36.33
C LYS A 245 -4.76 -6.35 37.49
N PRO A 246 -5.08 -7.63 37.23
CA PRO A 246 -5.07 -8.64 38.27
C PRO A 246 -3.65 -8.82 38.82
N ASP A 247 -3.56 -9.22 40.09
CA ASP A 247 -2.26 -9.47 40.75
C ASP A 247 -1.47 -10.58 40.04
N HIS A 248 -2.16 -11.57 39.47
CA HIS A 248 -1.59 -12.62 38.63
C HIS A 248 -2.48 -12.91 37.42
N ILE A 249 -1.93 -13.56 36.41
CA ILE A 249 -2.67 -14.03 35.23
C ILE A 249 -2.18 -15.42 34.83
N ILE A 250 -3.06 -16.28 34.33
CA ILE A 250 -2.70 -17.60 33.81
C ILE A 250 -2.82 -17.61 32.28
N ILE A 251 -1.79 -18.11 31.59
CA ILE A 251 -1.77 -18.31 30.15
C ILE A 251 -1.88 -19.80 29.87
N THR A 252 -2.93 -20.21 29.15
CA THR A 252 -3.17 -21.61 28.74
C THR A 252 -3.05 -21.79 27.23
N GLU A 253 -2.92 -23.04 26.76
CA GLU A 253 -2.86 -23.33 25.32
C GLU A 253 -4.20 -23.08 24.64
N GLY A 254 -5.27 -23.70 25.16
CA GLY A 254 -6.58 -23.77 24.54
C GLY A 254 -7.60 -22.82 25.15
N VAL A 255 -8.66 -22.56 24.36
CA VAL A 255 -9.81 -21.77 24.78
C VAL A 255 -10.58 -22.45 25.92
N THR A 256 -10.69 -23.78 25.89
CA THR A 256 -11.44 -24.56 26.89
C THR A 256 -10.74 -24.56 28.23
N ASP A 257 -9.41 -24.66 28.25
CA ASP A 257 -8.59 -24.51 29.46
C ASP A 257 -8.75 -23.13 30.11
N CYS A 258 -8.78 -22.10 29.27
CA CYS A 258 -9.00 -20.74 29.72
C CYS A 258 -10.40 -20.57 30.33
N ILE A 259 -11.44 -21.13 29.68
CA ILE A 259 -12.81 -21.10 30.18
C ILE A 259 -12.93 -21.86 31.51
N ALA A 260 -12.30 -23.03 31.63
CA ALA A 260 -12.32 -23.82 32.87
C ALA A 260 -11.73 -23.03 34.04
N LEU A 261 -10.64 -22.31 33.83
CA LEU A 261 -10.06 -21.40 34.83
C LEU A 261 -10.95 -20.20 35.16
N MET A 262 -11.56 -19.59 34.13
CA MET A 262 -12.49 -18.48 34.32
C MET A 262 -13.69 -18.87 35.17
N GLN A 263 -14.24 -20.07 34.95
CA GLN A 263 -15.34 -20.63 35.74
C GLN A 263 -14.97 -20.80 37.23
N GLN A 264 -13.70 -21.07 37.54
CA GLN A 264 -13.20 -21.11 38.92
C GLN A 264 -12.82 -19.72 39.49
N GLY A 265 -13.02 -18.67 38.70
CA GLY A 265 -12.73 -17.28 39.04
C GLY A 265 -11.25 -16.91 38.96
N PHE A 266 -10.44 -17.67 38.21
CA PHE A 266 -9.07 -17.29 37.94
C PHE A 266 -8.98 -16.35 36.72
N PRO A 267 -8.17 -15.28 36.80
CA PRO A 267 -7.87 -14.47 35.62
C PRO A 267 -6.99 -15.31 34.69
N ALA A 268 -7.53 -15.64 33.52
CA ALA A 268 -6.85 -16.45 32.51
C ALA A 268 -7.05 -15.90 31.10
N LEU A 269 -6.09 -16.16 30.21
CA LEU A 269 -6.19 -15.85 28.79
C LEU A 269 -5.56 -16.96 27.94
N SER A 270 -5.95 -17.06 26.68
CA SER A 270 -5.42 -18.08 25.76
C SER A 270 -5.17 -17.54 24.35
N PRO A 271 -4.02 -17.83 23.72
CA PRO A 271 -3.77 -17.56 22.31
C PRO A 271 -4.35 -18.61 21.36
N VAL A 272 -4.85 -19.75 21.88
CA VAL A 272 -5.35 -20.89 21.09
C VAL A 272 -4.27 -21.40 20.14
N THR A 273 -3.10 -21.64 20.73
CA THR A 273 -1.85 -22.15 20.13
C THR A 273 -0.81 -22.26 21.25
N VAL A 274 0.24 -23.05 21.04
CA VAL A 274 1.38 -23.19 21.96
C VAL A 274 2.21 -21.90 22.14
N ARG A 275 2.06 -20.89 21.27
CA ARG A 275 2.89 -19.67 21.26
C ARG A 275 2.12 -18.41 20.86
N ILE A 276 2.36 -17.32 21.59
CA ILE A 276 1.91 -15.97 21.21
C ILE A 276 2.75 -15.47 20.02
N ARG A 277 2.11 -14.82 19.03
CA ARG A 277 2.82 -14.33 17.84
C ARG A 277 3.72 -13.15 18.20
N ALA A 278 4.88 -13.07 17.54
CA ALA A 278 5.87 -12.02 17.80
C ALA A 278 5.28 -10.59 17.74
N ALA A 279 4.43 -10.33 16.74
CA ALA A 279 3.78 -9.03 16.52
C ALA A 279 2.77 -8.64 17.62
N ASP A 280 2.24 -9.60 18.39
CA ASP A 280 1.23 -9.29 19.42
C ASP A 280 1.87 -8.79 20.72
N TRP A 281 3.18 -9.03 20.94
CA TRP A 281 3.89 -8.66 22.17
C TRP A 281 3.96 -7.15 22.42
N GLU A 282 4.11 -6.34 21.36
CA GLU A 282 4.14 -4.87 21.47
C GLU A 282 2.89 -4.33 22.17
N ARG A 283 1.74 -4.98 21.91
CA ARG A 283 0.45 -4.63 22.49
C ARG A 283 0.22 -5.28 23.87
N LEU A 284 0.71 -6.49 24.09
CA LEU A 284 0.48 -7.27 25.32
C LEU A 284 1.39 -6.87 26.48
N VAL A 285 2.69 -6.64 26.21
CA VAL A 285 3.69 -6.31 27.25
C VAL A 285 3.28 -5.08 28.07
N PRO A 286 2.80 -3.97 27.48
CA PRO A 286 2.33 -2.83 28.26
C PRO A 286 1.13 -3.15 29.17
N LYS A 287 0.24 -4.07 28.76
CA LYS A 287 -0.94 -4.48 29.54
C LYS A 287 -0.57 -5.38 30.71
N MET A 288 0.46 -6.20 30.55
CA MET A 288 1.00 -7.07 31.60
C MET A 288 1.95 -6.33 32.56
N ARG A 289 2.34 -5.10 32.21
CA ARG A 289 3.22 -4.27 33.04
C ARG A 289 2.50 -3.86 34.33
N GLY A 290 2.90 -4.46 35.45
CA GLY A 290 2.29 -4.25 36.77
C GLY A 290 1.57 -5.48 37.35
N ILE A 291 1.45 -6.56 36.58
CA ILE A 291 1.06 -7.88 37.10
C ILE A 291 2.25 -8.45 37.88
N LYS A 292 2.00 -8.98 39.08
CA LYS A 292 3.07 -9.51 39.95
C LYS A 292 3.60 -10.84 39.45
N THR A 293 2.76 -11.70 38.88
CA THR A 293 3.18 -13.02 38.39
C THR A 293 2.33 -13.49 37.21
N VAL A 294 2.98 -13.93 36.15
CA VAL A 294 2.35 -14.61 35.01
C VAL A 294 2.59 -16.11 35.13
N TYR A 295 1.53 -16.87 35.34
CA TYR A 295 1.56 -18.32 35.32
C TYR A 295 1.36 -18.82 33.90
N ILE A 296 2.13 -19.82 33.48
CA ILE A 296 1.98 -20.46 32.18
C ILE A 296 1.67 -21.94 32.43
N CYS A 297 0.47 -22.36 32.04
CA CYS A 297 -0.08 -23.68 32.29
C CYS A 297 -0.49 -24.28 30.94
N GLN A 298 0.42 -25.02 30.32
CA GLN A 298 0.18 -25.70 29.03
C GLN A 298 -0.14 -27.18 29.28
N ASP A 299 -0.63 -27.86 28.25
CA ASP A 299 -0.89 -29.29 28.27
C ASP A 299 0.35 -30.08 28.72
N ASN A 300 0.17 -31.07 29.59
CA ASN A 300 1.21 -32.02 29.95
C ASN A 300 1.11 -33.23 29.02
N GLU A 301 1.90 -33.19 27.95
CA GLU A 301 1.93 -34.17 26.87
C GLU A 301 3.32 -34.77 26.65
N ILE A 302 3.40 -35.96 26.04
CA ILE A 302 4.67 -36.64 25.76
C ILE A 302 5.56 -35.80 24.84
N SER A 303 5.01 -35.12 23.83
CA SER A 303 5.78 -34.38 22.82
C SER A 303 6.52 -33.14 23.36
N GLU A 304 6.13 -32.68 24.56
CA GLU A 304 6.59 -31.46 25.21
C GLU A 304 6.43 -30.18 24.34
N ALA A 305 5.54 -30.19 23.34
CA ALA A 305 5.35 -29.02 22.48
C ALA A 305 4.78 -27.83 23.29
N GLY A 306 3.81 -28.09 24.17
CA GLY A 306 3.28 -27.15 25.14
C GLY A 306 4.39 -26.57 26.05
N LEU A 307 5.23 -27.42 26.65
CA LEU A 307 6.35 -27.00 27.51
C LEU A 307 7.37 -26.12 26.77
N LYS A 308 7.76 -26.50 25.54
CA LYS A 308 8.64 -25.67 24.70
C LYS A 308 8.02 -24.31 24.41
N GLY A 309 6.71 -24.27 24.16
CA GLY A 309 5.94 -23.03 24.02
C GLY A 309 5.90 -22.18 25.29
N ALA A 310 5.72 -22.82 26.45
CA ALA A 310 5.72 -22.19 27.75
C ALA A 310 7.06 -21.51 28.07
N LEU A 311 8.18 -22.23 27.87
CA LEU A 311 9.52 -21.71 28.09
C LEU A 311 9.84 -20.52 27.17
N GLN A 312 9.41 -20.57 25.90
CA GLN A 312 9.60 -19.44 25.00
C GLN A 312 8.79 -18.21 25.44
N THR A 313 7.52 -18.41 25.81
CA THR A 313 6.65 -17.35 26.33
C THR A 313 7.27 -16.73 27.60
N ALA A 314 7.79 -17.57 28.50
CA ALA A 314 8.45 -17.14 29.72
C ALA A 314 9.70 -16.30 29.44
N ARG A 315 10.55 -16.72 28.48
CA ARG A 315 11.74 -15.97 28.06
C ARG A 315 11.39 -14.57 27.55
N THR A 316 10.40 -14.45 26.67
CA THR A 316 9.95 -13.15 26.14
C THR A 316 9.44 -12.23 27.26
N LEU A 317 8.68 -12.76 28.22
CA LEU A 317 8.21 -12.00 29.37
C LEU A 317 9.37 -11.58 30.31
N ALA A 318 10.35 -12.46 30.52
CA ALA A 318 11.52 -12.19 31.34
C ALA A 318 12.40 -11.07 30.77
N GLU A 319 12.55 -10.98 29.44
CA GLU A 319 13.23 -9.85 28.76
C GLU A 319 12.59 -8.49 29.11
N HIS A 320 11.28 -8.48 29.35
CA HIS A 320 10.51 -7.32 29.78
C HIS A 320 10.38 -7.18 31.30
N LYS A 321 11.12 -7.98 32.08
CA LYS A 321 11.12 -8.01 33.55
C LYS A 321 9.75 -8.32 34.16
N ILE A 322 8.99 -9.20 33.50
CA ILE A 322 7.73 -9.72 34.01
C ILE A 322 7.99 -11.09 34.63
N ASP A 323 7.67 -11.24 35.91
CA ASP A 323 7.91 -12.48 36.64
C ASP A 323 6.98 -13.59 36.11
N THR A 324 7.57 -14.75 35.80
CA THR A 324 6.86 -15.89 35.24
C THR A 324 7.07 -17.15 36.04
N LYS A 325 6.03 -18.00 36.08
CA LYS A 325 6.07 -19.33 36.68
C LYS A 325 5.44 -20.36 35.77
N LEU A 326 6.03 -21.54 35.71
CA LEU A 326 5.51 -22.69 34.98
C LEU A 326 4.67 -23.54 35.92
N VAL A 327 3.46 -23.88 35.47
CA VAL A 327 2.55 -24.78 36.17
C VAL A 327 2.53 -26.10 35.40
N THR A 328 2.79 -27.21 36.10
CA THR A 328 2.71 -28.55 35.53
C THR A 328 1.52 -29.26 36.14
N ILE A 329 0.59 -29.68 35.30
CA ILE A 329 -0.59 -30.45 35.70
C ILE A 329 -0.13 -31.90 35.97
N PRO A 330 -0.45 -32.50 37.13
CA PRO A 330 -0.13 -33.89 37.41
C PRO A 330 -0.92 -34.82 36.48
N LEU A 331 -0.37 -35.99 36.15
CA LEU A 331 -1.05 -37.00 35.35
C LEU A 331 -1.93 -37.86 36.26
N ASP A 332 -3.19 -38.09 35.86
CA ASP A 332 -4.06 -39.05 36.52
C ASP A 332 -3.75 -40.49 36.06
N GLU A 333 -4.32 -41.49 36.74
CA GLU A 333 -4.09 -42.92 36.44
C GLU A 333 -4.29 -43.29 34.96
N PRO A 334 -5.34 -42.82 34.26
CA PRO A 334 -5.56 -43.17 32.85
C PRO A 334 -4.43 -42.66 31.94
N GLN A 335 -3.95 -41.43 32.17
CA GLN A 335 -2.84 -40.84 31.41
C GLN A 335 -1.54 -41.59 31.69
N GLN A 336 -1.30 -41.98 32.95
CA GLN A 336 -0.11 -42.75 33.31
C GLN A 336 -0.12 -44.14 32.65
N GLN A 337 -1.26 -44.82 32.64
CA GLN A 337 -1.42 -46.11 31.96
C GLN A 337 -1.23 -45.98 30.45
N ALA A 338 -1.81 -44.96 29.81
CA ALA A 338 -1.61 -44.71 28.39
C ALA A 338 -0.13 -44.45 28.04
N ARG A 339 0.60 -43.71 28.88
CA ARG A 339 2.05 -43.50 28.72
C ARG A 339 2.83 -44.80 28.87
N GLN A 340 2.49 -45.63 29.85
CA GLN A 340 3.14 -46.93 30.07
C GLN A 340 2.90 -47.87 28.87
N GLU A 341 1.67 -47.93 28.36
CA GLU A 341 1.34 -48.77 27.21
C GLU A 341 2.02 -48.29 25.92
N LEU A 342 2.13 -46.97 25.70
CA LEU A 342 2.91 -46.40 24.59
C LEU A 342 4.39 -46.78 24.68
N GLN A 343 4.95 -46.77 25.89
CA GLN A 343 6.32 -47.20 26.15
C GLN A 343 6.49 -48.70 25.88
N ASP A 344 5.60 -49.55 26.36
CA ASP A 344 5.74 -51.01 26.30
C ASP A 344 5.48 -51.56 24.88
N ARG A 345 4.49 -51.02 24.16
CA ARG A 345 4.11 -51.48 22.81
C ARG A 345 4.95 -50.82 21.69
N PHE A 346 5.28 -49.54 21.84
CA PHE A 346 5.85 -48.74 20.74
C PHE A 346 7.21 -48.10 21.08
N ASN A 347 7.78 -48.40 22.26
CA ASN A 347 9.07 -47.88 22.73
C ASN A 347 9.14 -46.32 22.77
N LEU A 348 7.98 -45.67 22.95
CA LEU A 348 7.84 -44.22 23.02
C LEU A 348 8.22 -43.71 24.42
N THR A 349 9.53 -43.63 24.68
CA THR A 349 10.10 -43.22 25.98
C THR A 349 10.49 -41.75 26.06
N ALA A 350 10.52 -41.02 24.93
CA ALA A 350 11.01 -39.65 24.84
C ALA A 350 10.04 -38.74 24.09
N ALA A 351 10.21 -37.43 24.25
CA ALA A 351 9.44 -36.41 23.56
C ALA A 351 9.68 -36.43 22.05
N VAL A 352 8.81 -37.14 21.32
CA VAL A 352 8.85 -37.24 19.85
C VAL A 352 7.93 -36.21 19.20
N GLY A 353 8.44 -35.56 18.15
CA GLY A 353 7.63 -34.67 17.32
C GLY A 353 6.70 -35.44 16.37
N PRO A 354 5.69 -34.79 15.75
CA PRO A 354 4.74 -35.45 14.84
C PRO A 354 5.40 -36.22 13.69
N ARG A 355 6.52 -35.71 13.17
CA ARG A 355 7.28 -36.36 12.09
C ARG A 355 8.05 -37.59 12.56
N GLU A 356 8.62 -37.55 13.76
CA GLU A 356 9.34 -38.69 14.34
C GLU A 356 8.36 -39.77 14.76
N LEU A 357 7.19 -39.38 15.27
CA LEU A 357 6.10 -40.28 15.55
C LEU A 357 5.61 -41.00 14.28
N THR A 358 5.41 -40.25 13.19
CA THR A 358 5.03 -40.85 11.88
C THR A 358 6.06 -41.88 11.45
N LYS A 359 7.36 -41.57 11.59
CA LYS A 359 8.47 -42.45 11.23
C LYS A 359 8.62 -43.66 12.16
N LEU A 360 8.30 -43.53 13.44
CA LEU A 360 8.29 -44.65 14.39
C LEU A 360 7.14 -45.62 14.13
N LEU A 361 6.02 -45.09 13.64
CA LEU A 361 4.84 -45.87 13.27
C LEU A 361 4.87 -46.38 11.82
N GLU A 362 5.86 -45.97 11.01
CA GLU A 362 6.09 -46.51 9.65
C GLU A 362 6.34 -48.03 9.72
N GLY A 363 5.48 -48.81 9.06
CA GLY A 363 5.57 -50.27 9.00
C GLY A 363 4.69 -51.02 10.02
N HIS A 364 3.98 -50.31 10.91
CA HIS A 364 2.96 -50.89 11.78
C HIS A 364 1.63 -51.11 11.04
N SER A 365 0.76 -51.97 11.58
CA SER A 365 -0.58 -52.19 11.00
C SER A 365 -1.46 -50.93 11.13
N ALA A 366 -2.47 -50.78 10.27
CA ALA A 366 -3.39 -49.64 10.35
C ALA A 366 -4.15 -49.59 11.70
N GLU A 367 -4.38 -50.75 12.31
CA GLU A 367 -4.97 -50.88 13.65
C GLU A 367 -4.00 -50.40 14.73
N ASP A 368 -2.72 -50.80 14.67
CA ASP A 368 -1.68 -50.34 15.61
C ASP A 368 -1.46 -48.82 15.53
N ILE A 369 -1.54 -48.23 14.34
CA ILE A 369 -1.44 -46.78 14.14
C ILE A 369 -2.61 -46.07 14.81
N SER A 370 -3.84 -46.56 14.61
CA SER A 370 -5.05 -46.00 15.23
C SER A 370 -5.03 -46.14 16.77
N ASP A 371 -4.56 -47.28 17.28
CA ASP A 371 -4.37 -47.53 18.71
C ASP A 371 -3.33 -46.57 19.31
N ALA A 372 -2.18 -46.40 18.65
CA ALA A 372 -1.13 -45.49 19.08
C ALA A 372 -1.61 -44.02 19.10
N GLU A 373 -2.36 -43.59 18.08
CA GLU A 373 -2.98 -42.26 18.04
C GLU A 373 -3.99 -42.04 19.18
N THR A 374 -4.78 -43.08 19.50
CA THR A 374 -5.75 -43.03 20.60
C THR A 374 -5.05 -42.95 21.96
N LEU A 375 -4.02 -43.79 22.17
CA LEU A 375 -3.21 -43.77 23.38
C LEU A 375 -2.47 -42.45 23.56
N LEU A 376 -1.96 -41.84 22.48
CA LEU A 376 -1.31 -40.52 22.53
C LEU A 376 -2.29 -39.41 22.92
N ALA A 377 -3.52 -39.46 22.41
CA ALA A 377 -4.56 -38.52 22.80
C ALA A 377 -4.94 -38.68 24.28
N ASN A 378 -4.90 -39.90 24.82
CA ASN A 378 -5.18 -40.20 26.22
C ASN A 378 -3.97 -40.01 27.15
N ALA A 379 -2.74 -39.89 26.61
CA ALA A 379 -1.51 -39.74 27.38
C ALA A 379 -1.21 -38.30 27.82
N LYS A 380 -2.06 -37.34 27.41
CA LYS A 380 -1.97 -35.94 27.81
C LYS A 380 -3.07 -35.57 28.79
N ILE A 381 -2.79 -34.55 29.60
CA ILE A 381 -3.77 -33.89 30.46
C ILE A 381 -3.69 -32.39 30.24
N ASP A 382 -4.85 -31.75 30.12
CA ASP A 382 -5.00 -30.30 30.05
C ASP A 382 -5.74 -29.74 31.28
N VAL A 383 -5.95 -28.43 31.33
CA VAL A 383 -6.55 -27.78 32.51
C VAL A 383 -8.03 -28.15 32.62
N ASN A 384 -8.69 -28.28 31.47
CA ASN A 384 -10.07 -28.72 31.42
C ASN A 384 -10.22 -30.14 31.99
N ASP A 385 -9.36 -31.07 31.57
CA ASP A 385 -9.35 -32.45 32.07
C ASP A 385 -9.10 -32.49 33.59
N PHE A 386 -8.16 -31.68 34.09
CA PHE A 386 -7.88 -31.58 35.53
C PHE A 386 -9.14 -31.24 36.35
N PHE A 387 -9.93 -30.25 35.91
CA PHE A 387 -11.19 -29.91 36.60
C PHE A 387 -12.29 -30.94 36.34
N ALA A 388 -12.34 -31.55 35.15
CA ALA A 388 -13.31 -32.60 34.82
C ALA A 388 -13.11 -33.87 35.66
N SER A 389 -11.88 -34.17 36.09
CA SER A 389 -11.55 -35.25 37.05
C SER A 389 -12.06 -34.98 38.48
N GLY A 390 -12.71 -33.85 38.75
CA GLY A 390 -13.31 -33.52 40.05
C GLY A 390 -12.42 -32.67 40.97
N ASN A 391 -11.25 -32.23 40.50
CA ASN A 391 -10.43 -31.26 41.23
C ASN A 391 -11.12 -29.89 41.23
N GLY A 392 -10.98 -29.15 42.33
CA GLY A 392 -11.59 -27.83 42.51
C GLY A 392 -10.57 -26.69 42.45
N LYS A 393 -11.06 -25.52 42.87
CA LYS A 393 -10.28 -24.29 42.93
C LYS A 393 -9.07 -24.40 43.86
N ASP A 394 -9.24 -25.04 45.02
CA ASP A 394 -8.21 -25.10 46.06
C ASP A 394 -7.04 -25.98 45.63
N GLU A 395 -7.32 -27.11 44.97
CA GLU A 395 -6.31 -27.99 44.38
C GLU A 395 -5.51 -27.27 43.29
N PHE A 396 -6.18 -26.48 42.45
CA PHE A 396 -5.49 -25.68 41.43
C PHE A 396 -4.65 -24.55 42.06
N GLN A 397 -5.12 -23.91 43.14
CA GLN A 397 -4.31 -22.95 43.89
C GLN A 397 -3.05 -23.58 44.46
N GLU A 398 -3.11 -24.84 44.91
CA GLU A 398 -1.94 -25.58 45.36
C GLU A 398 -0.92 -25.79 44.22
N LEU A 399 -1.39 -26.06 42.99
CA LEU A 399 -0.52 -26.10 41.81
C LEU A 399 0.15 -24.76 41.53
N LEU A 400 -0.59 -23.65 41.63
CA LEU A 400 -0.01 -22.30 41.49
C LEU A 400 1.02 -21.98 42.58
N PHE A 401 0.83 -22.50 43.79
CA PHE A 401 1.79 -22.34 44.88
C PHE A 401 3.08 -23.15 44.63
N LYS A 402 2.95 -24.38 44.11
CA LYS A 402 4.07 -25.26 43.75
C LYS A 402 4.75 -24.88 42.43
N ALA A 403 4.16 -23.97 41.65
CA ALA A 403 4.70 -23.51 40.38
C ALA A 403 6.10 -22.92 40.54
N CYS A 404 7.00 -23.33 39.65
CA CYS A 404 8.41 -22.98 39.70
C CYS A 404 8.76 -21.96 38.60
N THR A 405 9.84 -21.21 38.80
CA THR A 405 10.36 -20.33 37.74
C THR A 405 10.93 -21.16 36.58
N PRO A 406 11.05 -20.61 35.36
CA PRO A 406 11.66 -21.31 34.23
C PRO A 406 13.05 -21.87 34.54
N VAL A 407 13.86 -21.12 35.30
CA VAL A 407 15.18 -21.57 35.77
C VAL A 407 15.06 -22.77 36.71
N GLU A 408 14.19 -22.70 37.72
CA GLU A 408 13.98 -23.81 38.66
C GLU A 408 13.45 -25.06 37.96
N PHE A 409 12.56 -24.89 36.97
CA PHE A 409 12.11 -25.98 36.12
C PHE A 409 13.28 -26.60 35.33
N GLY A 410 14.13 -25.77 34.71
CA GLY A 410 15.34 -26.23 34.03
C GLY A 410 16.30 -26.98 34.96
N ILE A 411 16.42 -26.52 36.22
CA ILE A 411 17.21 -27.22 37.26
C ILE A 411 16.59 -28.59 37.58
N GLN A 412 15.27 -28.67 37.75
CA GLN A 412 14.58 -29.94 38.02
C GLN A 412 14.73 -30.94 36.88
N GLY A 413 14.80 -30.48 35.62
CA GLY A 413 15.01 -31.32 34.44
C GLY A 413 16.41 -31.90 34.30
N LEU A 414 17.40 -31.43 35.08
CA LEU A 414 18.76 -31.94 34.98
C LEU A 414 18.84 -33.43 35.40
N PRO A 415 19.48 -34.29 34.59
CA PRO A 415 19.62 -35.71 34.87
C PRO A 415 20.55 -35.92 36.07
N LYS A 416 20.13 -36.81 36.98
CA LYS A 416 20.92 -37.16 38.18
C LYS A 416 22.14 -38.01 37.82
N ASP A 417 21.97 -38.88 36.82
CA ASP A 417 22.99 -39.84 36.36
C ASP A 417 23.21 -39.68 34.85
N ALA A 418 24.10 -38.74 34.47
CA ALA A 418 24.49 -38.50 33.08
C ALA A 418 26.01 -38.39 32.95
N SER A 419 26.53 -38.65 31.74
CA SER A 419 27.94 -38.42 31.44
C SER A 419 28.33 -36.94 31.65
N GLU A 420 29.61 -36.69 31.93
CA GLU A 420 30.09 -35.32 32.18
C GLU A 420 29.80 -34.38 30.99
N GLU A 421 29.93 -34.87 29.77
CA GLU A 421 29.64 -34.13 28.53
C GLU A 421 28.16 -33.79 28.39
N GLU A 422 27.25 -34.74 28.65
CA GLU A 422 25.80 -34.51 28.59
C GLU A 422 25.35 -33.55 29.70
N ARG A 423 25.87 -33.73 30.92
CA ARG A 423 25.59 -32.86 32.05
C ARG A 423 26.05 -31.43 31.77
N ASN A 424 27.25 -31.22 31.24
CA ASN A 424 27.74 -29.88 30.91
C ASN A 424 26.90 -29.22 29.81
N ARG A 425 26.50 -29.96 28.78
CA ARG A 425 25.65 -29.48 27.68
C ARG A 425 24.29 -29.00 28.17
N GLN A 426 23.66 -29.75 29.09
CA GLN A 426 22.35 -29.39 29.65
C GLN A 426 22.44 -28.32 30.75
N LEU A 427 23.57 -28.24 31.45
CA LEU A 427 23.80 -27.26 32.52
C LEU A 427 24.10 -25.86 31.97
N GLU A 428 24.75 -25.74 30.82
CA GLU A 428 25.10 -24.46 30.18
C GLU A 428 23.93 -23.48 30.02
N PRO A 429 22.76 -23.86 29.43
CA PRO A 429 21.63 -22.94 29.31
C PRO A 429 21.04 -22.52 30.67
N VAL A 430 21.04 -23.42 31.67
CA VAL A 430 20.57 -23.12 33.03
C VAL A 430 21.48 -22.10 33.70
N LEU A 431 22.80 -22.26 33.59
CA LEU A 431 23.77 -21.30 34.14
C LEU A 431 23.69 -19.94 33.45
N ALA A 432 23.40 -19.91 32.15
CA ALA A 432 23.21 -18.67 31.42
C ALA A 432 21.96 -17.90 31.90
N GLU A 433 20.91 -18.61 32.30
CA GLU A 433 19.72 -18.00 32.89
C GLU A 433 19.99 -17.52 34.31
N ILE A 434 20.63 -18.35 35.15
CA ILE A 434 21.08 -17.98 36.50
C ILE A 434 21.93 -16.70 36.47
N ALA A 435 22.84 -16.57 35.49
CA ALA A 435 23.70 -15.40 35.32
C ALA A 435 22.95 -14.07 35.16
N ALA A 436 21.67 -14.09 34.76
CA ALA A 436 20.81 -12.90 34.63
C ALA A 436 20.20 -12.43 35.96
N HIS A 437 20.18 -13.27 37.00
CA HIS A 437 19.57 -12.95 38.30
C HIS A 437 20.48 -12.12 39.21
N SER A 438 19.93 -11.60 40.31
CA SER A 438 20.70 -10.88 41.34
C SER A 438 21.73 -11.80 42.03
N PRO A 439 22.82 -11.29 42.61
CA PRO A 439 23.84 -12.13 43.26
C PRO A 439 23.30 -13.03 44.39
N LEU A 440 22.26 -12.56 45.09
CA LEU A 440 21.58 -13.32 46.14
C LEU A 440 20.78 -14.47 45.55
N GLU A 441 20.03 -14.21 44.49
CA GLU A 441 19.21 -15.22 43.81
C GLU A 441 20.07 -16.23 43.04
N GLN A 442 21.18 -15.78 42.45
CA GLN A 442 22.21 -16.67 41.88
C GLN A 442 22.71 -17.67 42.92
N SER A 443 22.99 -17.21 44.14
CA SER A 443 23.49 -18.08 45.22
C SER A 443 22.45 -19.13 45.62
N ARG A 444 21.15 -18.77 45.62
CA ARG A 444 20.04 -19.70 45.87
C ARG A 444 19.89 -20.73 44.74
N LEU A 445 19.85 -20.29 43.49
CA LEU A 445 19.66 -21.15 42.32
C LEU A 445 20.85 -22.11 42.11
N LEU A 446 22.09 -21.64 42.31
CA LEU A 446 23.27 -22.49 42.25
C LEU A 446 23.27 -23.57 43.33
N LYS A 447 22.69 -23.30 44.51
CA LYS A 447 22.50 -24.31 45.56
C LYS A 447 21.51 -25.38 45.12
N LEU A 448 20.41 -25.00 44.47
CA LEU A 448 19.44 -25.96 43.90
C LEU A 448 20.07 -26.83 42.80
N VAL A 449 20.90 -26.25 41.92
CA VAL A 449 21.68 -27.00 40.92
C VAL A 449 22.57 -28.04 41.59
N GLN A 450 23.28 -27.65 42.65
CA GLN A 450 24.18 -28.55 43.40
C GLN A 450 23.41 -29.66 44.15
N GLU A 451 22.24 -29.36 44.71
CA GLU A 451 21.37 -30.35 45.34
C GLU A 451 20.84 -31.37 44.33
N ARG A 452 20.55 -30.94 43.08
CA ARG A 452 20.06 -31.83 42.02
C ARG A 452 21.14 -32.74 41.43
N LEU A 453 22.31 -32.19 41.12
CA LEU A 453 23.44 -32.90 40.48
C LEU A 453 24.35 -33.64 41.49
N GLY A 454 24.07 -33.50 42.79
CA GLY A 454 24.94 -33.97 43.86
C GLY A 454 26.25 -33.17 43.97
N LYS A 455 27.12 -33.55 44.92
CA LYS A 455 28.44 -32.92 45.13
C LYS A 455 29.44 -33.15 43.97
N ALA A 456 29.00 -33.74 42.86
CA ALA A 456 29.83 -34.05 41.71
C ALA A 456 30.34 -32.80 40.96
N VAL A 457 29.68 -31.65 41.10
CA VAL A 457 30.16 -30.35 40.57
C VAL A 457 30.43 -29.38 41.73
N PRO A 458 31.68 -28.91 41.93
CA PRO A 458 32.00 -27.95 42.98
C PRO A 458 31.29 -26.60 42.77
N MET A 459 30.84 -25.99 43.87
CA MET A 459 30.22 -24.66 43.87
C MET A 459 31.15 -23.57 43.29
N ALA A 460 32.48 -23.76 43.40
CA ALA A 460 33.47 -22.87 42.80
C ALA A 460 33.38 -22.87 41.26
N THR A 461 33.28 -24.05 40.65
CA THR A 461 33.16 -24.24 39.20
C THR A 461 31.88 -23.61 38.65
N LEU A 462 30.74 -23.81 39.33
CA LEU A 462 29.47 -23.21 38.93
C LEU A 462 29.51 -21.68 38.97
N LYS A 463 30.13 -21.09 40.01
CA LYS A 463 30.30 -19.64 40.12
C LYS A 463 31.23 -19.07 39.06
N GLU A 464 32.26 -19.81 38.67
CA GLU A 464 33.20 -19.42 37.61
C GLU A 464 32.53 -19.42 36.23
N GLN A 465 31.75 -20.45 35.92
CA GLN A 465 30.96 -20.53 34.69
C GLN A 465 29.90 -19.43 34.60
N VAL A 466 29.21 -19.09 35.71
CA VAL A 466 28.30 -17.93 35.73
C VAL A 466 29.05 -16.62 35.45
N ARG A 467 30.25 -16.43 36.02
CA ARG A 467 31.08 -15.24 35.76
C ARG A 467 31.52 -15.13 34.31
N SER A 468 31.92 -16.23 33.67
CA SER A 468 32.33 -16.23 32.26
C SER A 468 31.15 -15.86 31.35
N VAL A 469 29.95 -16.38 31.61
CA VAL A 469 28.74 -16.00 30.88
C VAL A 469 28.39 -14.52 31.08
N GLN A 470 28.50 -14.00 32.29
CA GLN A 470 28.29 -12.57 32.56
C GLN A 470 29.29 -11.67 31.81
N GLN A 471 30.56 -12.09 31.72
CA GLN A 471 31.59 -11.35 31.00
C GLN A 471 31.32 -11.32 29.48
N ASN A 472 30.92 -12.45 28.91
CA ASN A 472 30.50 -12.54 27.51
C ASN A 472 29.27 -11.66 27.23
N ARG A 473 28.23 -11.73 28.08
CA ARG A 473 27.04 -10.86 27.98
C ARG A 473 27.39 -9.36 28.08
N ARG A 474 28.28 -8.96 28.98
CA ARG A 474 28.74 -7.56 29.08
C ARG A 474 29.46 -7.11 27.81
N ASN A 475 30.21 -7.99 27.16
CA ASN A 475 30.88 -7.68 25.89
C ASN A 475 29.88 -7.53 24.74
N ILE A 476 28.87 -8.42 24.66
CA ILE A 476 27.77 -8.33 23.69
C ILE A 476 26.95 -7.06 23.91
N ALA A 477 26.51 -6.80 25.14
CA ALA A 477 25.74 -5.59 25.47
C ALA A 477 26.53 -4.29 25.22
N LYS A 478 27.86 -4.30 25.38
CA LYS A 478 28.72 -3.17 24.98
C LYS A 478 28.71 -2.97 23.46
N LYS A 479 28.75 -4.04 22.67
CA LYS A 479 28.64 -3.99 21.19
C LYS A 479 27.26 -3.50 20.77
N GLU A 480 26.18 -4.03 21.35
CA GLU A 480 24.81 -3.61 21.05
C GLU A 480 24.52 -2.17 21.47
N LYS A 481 24.98 -1.73 22.64
CA LYS A 481 24.85 -0.33 23.07
C LYS A 481 25.62 0.62 22.13
N LYS A 482 26.75 0.18 21.56
CA LYS A 482 27.50 0.91 20.54
C LYS A 482 26.72 0.97 19.22
N LYS A 483 26.05 -0.13 18.80
CA LYS A 483 25.15 -0.19 17.64
C LYS A 483 23.91 0.71 17.82
N ALA A 484 23.19 0.57 18.93
CA ALA A 484 22.00 1.37 19.25
C ALA A 484 22.28 2.88 19.34
N LYS A 485 23.43 3.28 19.91
CA LYS A 485 23.84 4.69 19.94
C LYS A 485 24.04 5.25 18.52
N ARG A 486 24.58 4.46 17.59
CA ARG A 486 24.81 4.86 16.19
C ARG A 486 23.51 4.93 15.38
N LEU A 487 22.53 4.05 15.66
CA LEU A 487 21.21 4.03 15.00
C LEU A 487 20.19 5.05 15.55
N SER A 488 20.48 5.74 16.66
CA SER A 488 19.54 6.65 17.35
C SER A 488 19.02 7.85 16.52
N GLY A 489 19.62 8.13 15.37
CA GLY A 489 19.22 9.22 14.47
C GLY A 489 18.30 8.81 13.30
N SER A 490 17.95 7.53 13.17
CA SER A 490 17.28 6.99 11.99
C SER A 490 15.91 6.40 12.35
N PRO A 491 14.80 6.86 11.73
CA PRO A 491 13.45 6.38 12.05
C PRO A 491 13.31 4.86 11.83
N PRO A 492 12.72 4.10 12.76
CA PRO A 492 12.48 2.67 12.58
C PRO A 492 11.68 2.37 11.31
N GLY A 493 12.09 1.35 10.56
CA GLY A 493 11.45 0.96 9.29
C GLY A 493 11.80 1.82 8.07
N SER A 494 12.55 2.92 8.24
CA SER A 494 13.01 3.75 7.12
C SER A 494 14.16 3.11 6.35
N CYS A 495 14.31 3.49 5.07
CA CYS A 495 15.44 3.07 4.24
C CYS A 495 16.79 3.41 4.90
N ARG A 496 16.89 4.61 5.49
CA ARG A 496 18.06 5.05 6.25
C ARG A 496 18.40 4.11 7.41
N ALA A 497 17.42 3.69 8.20
CA ALA A 497 17.66 2.74 9.29
C ALA A 497 18.20 1.40 8.76
N ARG A 498 17.68 0.92 7.63
CA ARG A 498 18.15 -0.31 6.99
C ARG A 498 19.58 -0.17 6.44
N VAL A 499 19.88 0.94 5.79
CA VAL A 499 21.23 1.26 5.29
C VAL A 499 22.23 1.36 6.44
N ASP A 500 21.90 2.11 7.49
CA ASP A 500 22.76 2.27 8.67
C ASP A 500 23.01 0.94 9.39
N GLU A 501 22.00 0.08 9.49
CA GLU A 501 22.12 -1.25 10.07
C GLU A 501 23.16 -2.09 9.32
N VAL A 502 23.05 -2.18 7.99
CA VAL A 502 23.98 -2.96 7.16
C VAL A 502 25.40 -2.41 7.23
N LEU A 503 25.57 -1.09 7.20
CA LEU A 503 26.89 -0.46 7.33
C LEU A 503 27.54 -0.76 8.70
N ILE A 504 26.75 -0.74 9.78
CA ILE A 504 27.25 -1.04 11.13
C ILE A 504 27.60 -2.52 11.27
N ASP A 505 26.75 -3.41 10.77
CA ASP A 505 26.95 -4.86 10.90
C ASP A 505 28.18 -5.32 10.11
N THR A 506 28.33 -4.85 8.88
CA THR A 506 29.51 -5.15 8.05
C THR A 506 30.79 -4.56 8.65
N GLU A 507 30.75 -3.37 9.25
CA GLU A 507 31.90 -2.80 9.98
C GLU A 507 32.27 -3.62 11.22
N LEU A 508 31.30 -4.17 11.94
CA LEU A 508 31.53 -4.99 13.14
C LEU A 508 32.05 -6.39 12.80
N GLU A 509 31.64 -6.96 11.67
CA GLU A 509 32.04 -8.29 11.19
C GLU A 509 33.37 -8.25 10.45
N ASN A 510 33.50 -7.35 9.47
CA ASN A 510 34.61 -7.33 8.50
C ASN A 510 35.65 -6.25 8.83
N GLY A 511 35.39 -5.40 9.83
CA GLY A 511 36.29 -4.31 10.23
C GLY A 511 36.17 -3.03 9.38
N ALA A 512 35.35 -3.03 8.34
CA ALA A 512 35.05 -1.87 7.50
C ALA A 512 33.60 -1.92 6.97
N PRO A 513 32.92 -0.78 6.79
CA PRO A 513 31.55 -0.74 6.26
C PRO A 513 31.49 -1.12 4.77
N ASP A 514 30.52 -1.95 4.41
CA ASP A 514 30.28 -2.37 3.02
C ASP A 514 29.15 -1.55 2.38
N TYR A 515 29.54 -0.62 1.51
CA TYR A 515 28.61 0.26 0.79
C TYR A 515 27.90 -0.42 -0.37
N THR A 516 28.42 -1.55 -0.87
CA THR A 516 27.76 -2.37 -1.89
C THR A 516 26.56 -3.07 -1.27
N ALA A 517 26.77 -3.75 -0.14
CA ALA A 517 25.69 -4.39 0.62
C ALA A 517 24.65 -3.37 1.09
N ALA A 518 25.07 -2.17 1.49
CA ALA A 518 24.16 -1.09 1.86
C ALA A 518 23.29 -0.62 0.69
N ALA A 519 23.84 -0.53 -0.52
CA ALA A 519 23.08 -0.18 -1.73
C ALA A 519 22.09 -1.28 -2.12
N GLU A 520 22.46 -2.56 -2.00
CA GLU A 520 21.53 -3.68 -2.18
C GLU A 520 20.38 -3.63 -1.17
N ALA A 521 20.67 -3.36 0.10
CA ALA A 521 19.64 -3.23 1.13
C ALA A 521 18.69 -2.05 0.86
N ALA A 522 19.21 -0.95 0.30
CA ALA A 522 18.38 0.17 -0.15
C ALA A 522 17.50 -0.22 -1.35
N TYR A 523 18.04 -0.94 -2.33
CA TYR A 523 17.29 -1.48 -3.47
C TYR A 523 16.11 -2.35 -3.01
N ASP A 524 16.37 -3.29 -2.10
CA ASP A 524 15.35 -4.17 -1.54
C ASP A 524 14.28 -3.39 -0.77
N TRP A 525 14.69 -2.39 0.01
CA TRP A 525 13.76 -1.52 0.72
C TRP A 525 12.88 -0.73 -0.25
N PHE A 526 13.45 -0.12 -1.28
CA PHE A 526 12.69 0.63 -2.28
C PHE A 526 11.68 -0.28 -2.99
N THR A 527 12.11 -1.48 -3.40
CA THR A 527 11.24 -2.48 -4.05
C THR A 527 10.08 -2.90 -3.13
N ALA A 528 10.37 -3.18 -1.86
CA ALA A 528 9.36 -3.53 -0.86
C ALA A 528 8.37 -2.37 -0.57
N ASN A 529 8.74 -1.14 -0.89
CA ASN A 529 7.92 0.07 -0.73
C ASN A 529 7.35 0.57 -2.07
N GLY A 530 7.25 -0.30 -3.07
CA GLY A 530 6.55 -0.01 -4.33
C GLY A 530 7.39 0.69 -5.40
N ALA A 531 8.72 0.80 -5.22
CA ALA A 531 9.58 1.23 -6.30
C ALA A 531 9.67 0.16 -7.39
N GLN A 532 9.69 0.61 -8.64
CA GLN A 532 9.95 -0.21 -9.80
C GLN A 532 11.22 0.30 -10.49
N PHE A 533 12.12 -0.63 -10.83
CA PHE A 533 13.38 -0.31 -11.48
C PHE A 533 13.34 -0.72 -12.94
N PHE A 534 13.86 0.14 -13.80
CA PHE A 534 13.80 -0.02 -15.23
C PHE A 534 15.12 0.39 -15.88
N HIS A 535 15.28 -0.02 -17.13
CA HIS A 535 16.31 0.53 -18.01
C HIS A 535 15.81 0.63 -19.44
N THR A 536 16.34 1.58 -20.20
CA THR A 536 16.06 1.69 -21.63
C THR A 536 16.76 0.59 -22.42
N GLN A 537 16.36 0.37 -23.68
CA GLN A 537 17.10 -0.50 -24.62
C GLN A 537 18.54 -0.02 -24.85
N THR A 538 18.78 1.29 -24.74
CA THR A 538 20.12 1.91 -24.83
C THR A 538 20.93 1.81 -23.54
N GLY A 539 20.36 1.24 -22.47
CA GLY A 539 21.04 0.97 -21.22
C GLY A 539 21.06 2.12 -20.22
N GLU A 540 20.11 3.05 -20.30
CA GLU A 540 19.97 4.12 -19.31
C GLU A 540 19.05 3.67 -18.16
N PRO A 541 19.54 3.57 -16.91
CA PRO A 541 18.75 3.13 -15.77
C PRO A 541 17.90 4.26 -15.17
N PHE A 542 16.67 3.93 -14.81
CA PHE A 542 15.77 4.82 -14.10
C PHE A 542 14.85 4.03 -13.17
N MET A 543 14.25 4.72 -12.20
CA MET A 543 13.30 4.12 -11.28
C MET A 543 12.02 4.94 -11.18
N TYR A 544 10.90 4.25 -11.02
CA TYR A 544 9.62 4.83 -10.66
C TYR A 544 9.38 4.62 -9.16
N PHE A 545 9.17 5.70 -8.42
CA PHE A 545 8.91 5.66 -6.99
C PHE A 545 8.13 6.90 -6.56
N ASP A 546 7.16 6.75 -5.64
CA ASP A 546 6.34 7.87 -5.13
C ASP A 546 5.71 8.71 -6.27
N ASN A 547 5.12 8.02 -7.24
CA ASN A 547 4.54 8.58 -8.48
C ASN A 547 5.48 9.44 -9.35
N SER A 548 6.79 9.34 -9.14
CA SER A 548 7.79 10.12 -9.88
C SER A 548 8.82 9.21 -10.55
N ILE A 549 9.37 9.68 -11.67
CA ILE A 549 10.44 9.01 -12.41
C ILE A 549 11.78 9.66 -12.05
N TYR A 550 12.73 8.85 -11.61
CA TYR A 550 14.08 9.28 -11.25
C TYR A 550 15.10 8.61 -12.15
N TRP A 551 15.81 9.42 -12.93
CA TRP A 551 16.89 8.94 -13.77
C TRP A 551 18.15 8.74 -12.93
N MET A 552 18.60 7.49 -12.88
CA MET A 552 19.64 7.06 -11.95
C MET A 552 21.04 7.40 -12.49
N ASP A 553 21.20 7.40 -13.80
CA ASP A 553 22.42 7.83 -14.49
C ASP A 553 22.09 8.67 -15.73
N SER A 554 21.92 9.99 -15.53
CA SER A 554 21.58 10.92 -16.62
C SER A 554 22.65 12.01 -16.80
N PRO A 555 22.97 12.40 -18.05
CA PRO A 555 23.83 13.56 -18.32
C PRO A 555 23.13 14.90 -17.97
N ASP A 556 21.80 14.91 -17.82
CA ASP A 556 21.05 16.09 -17.39
C ASP A 556 21.27 16.36 -15.89
N ARG A 557 21.91 17.50 -15.58
CA ARG A 557 22.21 17.91 -14.20
C ARG A 557 20.96 18.07 -13.33
N GLY A 558 19.83 18.47 -13.90
CA GLY A 558 18.56 18.61 -13.20
C GLY A 558 18.02 17.25 -12.77
N ARG A 559 17.95 16.29 -13.69
CA ARG A 559 17.53 14.90 -13.42
C ARG A 559 18.43 14.23 -12.39
N LYS A 560 19.75 14.37 -12.55
CA LYS A 560 20.74 13.83 -11.61
C LYS A 560 20.57 14.40 -10.20
N ARG A 561 20.23 15.70 -10.09
CA ARG A 561 19.98 16.35 -8.79
C ARG A 561 18.70 15.87 -8.14
N GLN A 562 17.63 15.62 -8.92
CA GLN A 562 16.37 15.08 -8.41
C GLN A 562 16.57 13.66 -7.85
N TYR A 563 17.26 12.79 -8.59
CA TYR A 563 17.60 11.44 -8.10
C TYR A 563 18.44 11.48 -6.83
N ALA A 564 19.50 12.31 -6.80
CA ALA A 564 20.33 12.46 -5.61
C ALA A 564 19.58 13.02 -4.40
N ALA A 565 18.65 13.95 -4.61
CA ALA A 565 17.80 14.49 -3.55
C ALA A 565 16.83 13.44 -3.00
N MET A 566 16.21 12.64 -3.87
CA MET A 566 15.35 11.53 -3.47
C MET A 566 16.13 10.50 -2.66
N LEU A 567 17.31 10.07 -3.15
CA LEU A 567 18.13 9.13 -2.40
C LEU A 567 18.56 9.70 -1.05
N TYR A 568 19.04 10.94 -1.00
CA TYR A 568 19.41 11.59 0.26
C TYR A 568 18.25 11.66 1.25
N LYS A 569 17.04 11.99 0.79
CA LYS A 569 15.82 12.02 1.62
C LYS A 569 15.56 10.68 2.31
N HIS A 570 15.78 9.56 1.60
CA HIS A 570 15.45 8.23 2.10
C HIS A 570 16.62 7.53 2.81
N THR A 571 17.86 7.73 2.39
CA THR A 571 19.04 7.00 2.89
C THR A 571 20.00 7.87 3.70
N GLY A 572 19.94 9.19 3.58
CA GLY A 572 20.93 10.12 4.15
C GLY A 572 22.29 10.10 3.42
N MET A 573 22.45 9.31 2.36
CA MET A 573 23.70 9.23 1.61
C MET A 573 23.89 10.41 0.67
N VAL A 574 25.14 10.89 0.60
CA VAL A 574 25.55 11.96 -0.31
C VAL A 574 26.57 11.38 -1.29
N PRO A 575 26.51 11.68 -2.60
CA PRO A 575 27.46 11.11 -3.57
C PRO A 575 28.94 11.37 -3.24
N THR A 576 29.24 12.46 -2.54
CA THR A 576 30.60 12.88 -2.17
C THR A 576 31.06 12.35 -0.81
N SER A 577 30.21 11.64 -0.06
CA SER A 577 30.61 11.07 1.23
C SER A 577 31.52 9.85 1.04
N ASN A 578 32.22 9.46 2.12
CA ASN A 578 32.98 8.22 2.13
C ASN A 578 32.04 7.03 1.81
N GLY A 579 32.38 6.23 0.79
CA GLY A 579 31.52 5.16 0.27
C GLY A 579 30.25 5.57 -0.48
N GLY A 580 29.90 6.86 -0.47
CA GLY A 580 28.74 7.40 -1.18
C GLY A 580 28.83 7.20 -2.69
N ARG A 581 30.03 7.34 -3.27
CA ARG A 581 30.25 7.06 -4.70
C ARG A 581 29.89 5.62 -5.07
N THR A 582 30.39 4.64 -4.32
CA THR A 582 30.06 3.22 -4.51
C THR A 582 28.57 2.98 -4.38
N PHE A 583 27.93 3.54 -3.35
CA PHE A 583 26.49 3.41 -3.15
C PHE A 583 25.68 3.93 -4.36
N PHE A 584 26.07 5.10 -4.90
CA PHE A 584 25.42 5.72 -6.05
C PHE A 584 25.75 5.06 -7.40
N GLU A 585 26.81 4.26 -7.49
CA GLU A 585 27.16 3.46 -8.68
C GLU A 585 26.49 2.07 -8.68
N VAL A 586 26.31 1.47 -7.49
CA VAL A 586 25.71 0.12 -7.35
C VAL A 586 24.20 0.15 -7.61
N LEU A 587 23.46 1.13 -7.10
CA LEU A 587 22.00 1.17 -7.26
C LEU A 587 21.53 1.22 -8.74
N PRO A 588 22.11 2.08 -9.62
CA PRO A 588 21.82 2.04 -11.05
C PRO A 588 22.23 0.72 -11.70
N SER A 589 23.35 0.12 -11.26
CA SER A 589 23.79 -1.20 -11.74
C SER A 589 22.79 -2.30 -11.40
N LEU A 590 22.18 -2.25 -10.20
CA LEU A 590 21.10 -3.17 -9.81
C LEU A 590 19.85 -2.97 -10.67
N ALA A 591 19.53 -1.73 -11.05
CA ALA A 591 18.44 -1.47 -11.99
C ALA A 591 18.73 -2.06 -13.39
N MET A 592 19.98 -2.04 -13.84
CA MET A 592 20.40 -2.68 -15.09
C MET A 592 20.35 -4.22 -15.03
N ILE A 593 20.67 -4.81 -13.88
CA ILE A 593 20.73 -6.27 -13.71
C ILE A 593 19.34 -6.87 -13.43
N ARG A 594 18.54 -6.19 -12.60
CA ARG A 594 17.29 -6.72 -12.04
C ARG A 594 16.04 -5.97 -12.51
N GLY A 595 16.20 -4.79 -13.12
CA GLY A 595 15.08 -3.98 -13.61
C GLY A 595 14.51 -4.48 -14.94
N GLN A 596 13.34 -3.99 -15.30
CA GLN A 596 12.68 -4.35 -16.56
C GLN A 596 13.12 -3.40 -17.70
N VAL A 597 13.25 -3.93 -18.91
CA VAL A 597 13.43 -3.10 -20.11
C VAL A 597 12.14 -2.32 -20.34
N ARG A 598 12.22 -0.98 -20.42
CA ARG A 598 11.10 -0.14 -20.84
C ARG A 598 11.55 0.96 -21.79
N ASP A 599 10.73 1.18 -22.81
CA ASP A 599 10.96 2.25 -23.76
C ASP A 599 10.60 3.61 -23.16
N HIS A 600 11.38 4.62 -23.57
CA HIS A 600 11.25 5.99 -23.13
C HIS A 600 11.01 6.88 -24.35
N PHE A 601 10.00 7.74 -24.28
CA PHE A 601 9.63 8.65 -25.36
C PHE A 601 9.54 10.09 -24.85
N SER A 602 9.47 11.06 -25.78
CA SER A 602 9.31 12.46 -25.40
C SER A 602 7.87 12.76 -24.93
N TRP A 603 7.30 13.92 -25.28
CA TRP A 603 5.96 14.34 -24.90
C TRP A 603 4.83 13.57 -25.63
N LEU A 604 5.17 12.88 -26.72
CA LEU A 604 4.25 12.12 -27.57
C LEU A 604 4.85 10.79 -28.02
N HIS A 605 4.08 9.73 -27.87
CA HIS A 605 4.33 8.43 -28.50
C HIS A 605 3.12 8.00 -29.32
N THR A 606 3.36 7.45 -30.50
CA THR A 606 2.29 6.98 -31.39
C THR A 606 2.61 5.55 -31.82
N ASP A 607 1.71 4.63 -31.52
CA ASP A 607 1.68 3.30 -32.13
C ASP A 607 0.83 3.38 -33.40
N ILE A 608 1.53 3.49 -34.54
CA ILE A 608 0.90 3.64 -35.86
C ILE A 608 0.10 2.38 -36.23
N SER A 609 0.54 1.20 -35.82
CA SER A 609 -0.09 -0.07 -36.18
C SER A 609 -1.44 -0.25 -35.50
N ASN A 610 -1.54 0.20 -34.24
CA ASN A 610 -2.76 0.09 -33.44
C ASN A 610 -3.57 1.40 -33.38
N PHE A 611 -3.22 2.41 -34.17
CA PHE A 611 -3.85 3.74 -34.16
C PHE A 611 -3.97 4.32 -32.75
N THR A 612 -2.92 4.19 -31.93
CA THR A 612 -2.95 4.64 -30.53
C THR A 612 -1.94 5.75 -30.30
N ILE A 613 -2.38 6.83 -29.65
CA ILE A 613 -1.54 7.97 -29.26
C ILE A 613 -1.46 8.02 -27.74
N TYR A 614 -0.24 8.20 -27.23
CA TYR A 614 0.02 8.53 -25.83
C TYR A 614 0.55 9.95 -25.74
N PHE A 615 -0.08 10.77 -24.90
CA PHE A 615 0.28 12.17 -24.72
C PHE A 615 0.48 12.51 -23.24
N ASN A 616 1.55 13.21 -22.91
CA ASN A 616 1.84 13.61 -21.53
C ASN A 616 1.01 14.82 -21.12
N LEU A 617 0.23 14.70 -20.04
CA LEU A 617 -0.60 15.80 -19.54
C LEU A 617 0.19 16.86 -18.76
N ASN A 618 1.47 16.63 -18.45
CA ASN A 618 2.32 17.51 -17.67
C ASN A 618 1.75 17.88 -16.29
N ASN A 619 0.80 17.09 -15.76
CA ASN A 619 0.14 17.37 -14.50
C ASN A 619 0.94 16.85 -13.30
N GLN A 620 0.57 17.34 -12.12
CA GLN A 620 1.24 16.97 -10.86
C GLN A 620 0.99 15.51 -10.48
N ASP A 621 -0.07 14.92 -11.03
CA ASP A 621 -0.44 13.53 -10.82
C ASP A 621 0.34 12.54 -11.70
N HIS A 622 1.26 13.06 -12.53
CA HIS A 622 2.11 12.31 -13.45
C HIS A 622 1.33 11.39 -14.39
N GLU A 623 0.36 11.97 -15.11
CA GLU A 623 -0.56 11.24 -15.97
C GLU A 623 -0.28 11.43 -17.47
N ILE A 624 -0.64 10.41 -18.24
CA ILE A 624 -0.64 10.41 -19.70
C ILE A 624 -2.04 10.07 -20.20
N ALA A 625 -2.46 10.67 -21.31
CA ALA A 625 -3.68 10.31 -22.02
C ALA A 625 -3.36 9.25 -23.09
N ARG A 626 -4.04 8.10 -23.03
CA ARG A 626 -4.07 7.09 -24.09
C ARG A 626 -5.31 7.34 -24.95
N ILE A 627 -5.09 7.73 -26.19
CA ILE A 627 -6.12 8.08 -27.18
C ILE A 627 -6.16 6.97 -28.23
N THR A 628 -7.31 6.34 -28.38
CA THR A 628 -7.56 5.22 -29.30
C THR A 628 -8.78 5.52 -30.17
N PRO A 629 -9.08 4.72 -31.21
CA PRO A 629 -10.33 4.82 -31.97
C PRO A 629 -11.59 4.66 -31.10
N ASP A 630 -11.50 3.92 -29.99
CA ASP A 630 -12.64 3.58 -29.15
C ASP A 630 -12.85 4.56 -27.97
N GLY A 631 -11.89 5.48 -27.76
CA GLY A 631 -11.98 6.50 -26.73
C GLY A 631 -10.64 6.88 -26.10
N ILE A 632 -10.72 7.56 -24.95
CA ILE A 632 -9.58 8.12 -24.22
C ILE A 632 -9.56 7.60 -22.79
N GLU A 633 -8.39 7.14 -22.35
CA GLU A 633 -8.12 6.71 -20.98
C GLU A 633 -6.96 7.48 -20.38
N ILE A 634 -7.05 7.83 -19.09
CA ILE A 634 -5.97 8.50 -18.36
C ILE A 634 -5.21 7.45 -17.55
N LEU A 635 -3.91 7.37 -17.81
CA LEU A 635 -3.01 6.38 -17.23
C LEU A 635 -1.93 7.06 -16.40
N LYS A 636 -1.39 6.36 -15.40
CA LYS A 636 -0.17 6.79 -14.71
C LYS A 636 1.06 6.61 -15.61
N ASN A 637 1.89 7.64 -15.70
CA ASN A 637 3.12 7.61 -16.47
C ASN A 637 4.13 6.66 -15.82
N GLY A 638 4.55 5.61 -16.54
CA GLY A 638 5.44 4.56 -16.01
C GLY A 638 4.77 3.47 -15.19
N GLY A 639 3.67 3.73 -14.47
CA GLY A 639 2.93 2.69 -13.75
C GLY A 639 1.92 1.89 -14.58
N ASN A 640 1.79 2.19 -15.87
CA ASN A 640 0.73 1.62 -16.73
C ASN A 640 1.07 0.22 -17.29
N ALA A 641 0.03 -0.53 -17.64
CA ALA A 641 0.10 -1.87 -18.20
C ALA A 641 0.76 -1.90 -19.59
N ASP A 642 0.65 -0.81 -20.34
CA ASP A 642 1.21 -0.67 -21.69
C ASP A 642 2.73 -0.45 -21.69
N GLY A 643 3.34 -0.27 -20.51
CA GLY A 643 4.78 -0.08 -20.39
C GLY A 643 5.27 1.32 -20.76
N ILE A 644 4.37 2.26 -21.08
CA ILE A 644 4.72 3.54 -21.71
C ILE A 644 5.21 4.56 -20.69
N ILE A 645 6.31 5.23 -21.07
CA ILE A 645 6.89 6.34 -20.32
C ILE A 645 7.13 7.53 -21.26
N LEU A 646 6.52 8.66 -20.90
CA LEU A 646 6.66 9.92 -21.64
C LEU A 646 7.38 10.97 -20.81
N ASP A 647 8.36 11.66 -21.37
CA ASP A 647 8.84 12.92 -20.81
C ASP A 647 7.78 14.02 -20.92
N GLY A 648 7.74 14.93 -19.95
CA GLY A 648 6.92 16.13 -20.05
C GLY A 648 7.58 17.17 -20.96
N SER A 649 6.76 17.97 -21.65
CA SER A 649 7.26 19.15 -22.36
C SER A 649 7.72 20.21 -21.35
N ARG A 650 8.95 20.73 -21.45
CA ARG A 650 9.50 21.68 -20.47
C ARG A 650 8.77 23.03 -20.43
N LYS A 651 8.07 23.37 -21.51
CA LYS A 651 7.35 24.66 -21.67
C LYS A 651 5.86 24.55 -21.42
N MET A 652 5.32 23.34 -21.44
CA MET A 652 3.89 23.14 -21.39
C MET A 652 3.41 23.15 -19.94
N LYS A 653 2.47 24.04 -19.63
CA LYS A 653 1.77 24.05 -18.35
C LYS A 653 0.93 22.78 -18.18
N PRO A 654 0.74 22.32 -16.93
CA PRO A 654 -0.15 21.21 -16.59
C PRO A 654 -1.50 21.28 -17.32
N LEU A 655 -2.01 20.11 -17.73
CA LEU A 655 -3.32 19.92 -18.32
C LEU A 655 -4.14 18.96 -17.47
N LYS A 656 -5.43 19.26 -17.34
CA LYS A 656 -6.41 18.31 -16.81
C LYS A 656 -7.32 17.83 -17.93
N PHE A 657 -7.33 16.53 -18.18
CA PHE A 657 -8.30 15.95 -19.12
C PHE A 657 -9.71 15.99 -18.54
N LEU A 658 -10.65 16.55 -19.29
CA LEU A 658 -12.05 16.68 -18.91
C LEU A 658 -12.88 15.67 -19.71
N LYS A 659 -13.31 14.60 -19.05
CA LYS A 659 -14.12 13.54 -19.67
C LYS A 659 -15.44 14.09 -20.25
N ASP A 660 -16.02 15.10 -19.61
CA ASP A 660 -17.28 15.70 -20.02
C ASP A 660 -17.09 16.94 -20.93
N ALA A 661 -15.88 17.19 -21.44
CA ALA A 661 -15.62 18.28 -22.38
C ALA A 661 -16.54 18.19 -23.61
N SER A 662 -17.35 19.21 -23.87
CA SER A 662 -18.16 19.30 -25.10
C SER A 662 -17.26 19.75 -26.27
N PRO A 663 -17.12 18.94 -27.34
CA PRO A 663 -16.43 19.36 -28.54
C PRO A 663 -17.07 20.60 -29.18
N GLU A 664 -18.39 20.73 -29.14
CA GLU A 664 -19.12 21.85 -29.73
C GLU A 664 -18.87 23.17 -28.99
N GLU A 665 -18.76 23.14 -27.66
CA GLU A 665 -18.35 24.30 -26.86
C GLU A 665 -16.90 24.69 -27.16
N ALA A 666 -16.01 23.70 -27.26
CA ALA A 666 -14.61 23.95 -27.60
C ALA A 666 -14.45 24.53 -29.02
N ASP A 667 -15.23 24.07 -30.00
CA ASP A 667 -15.22 24.59 -31.37
C ASP A 667 -15.63 26.08 -31.39
N LYS A 668 -16.65 26.48 -30.62
CA LYS A 668 -17.01 27.89 -30.43
C LYS A 668 -15.88 28.70 -29.82
N LEU A 669 -15.26 28.19 -28.76
CA LEU A 669 -14.14 28.85 -28.10
C LEU A 669 -12.92 28.98 -29.01
N LEU A 670 -12.63 27.98 -29.85
CA LEU A 670 -11.56 28.06 -30.85
C LEU A 670 -11.87 29.13 -31.88
N VAL A 671 -13.12 29.28 -32.32
CA VAL A 671 -13.50 30.38 -33.21
C VAL A 671 -13.34 31.73 -32.52
N ASP A 672 -13.87 31.89 -31.31
CA ASP A 672 -13.88 33.17 -30.59
C ASP A 672 -12.49 33.62 -30.15
N LEU A 673 -11.66 32.69 -29.66
CA LEU A 673 -10.35 33.00 -29.07
C LEU A 673 -9.22 32.94 -30.10
N LEU A 674 -9.34 32.11 -31.14
CA LEU A 674 -8.29 31.95 -32.16
C LEU A 674 -8.67 32.58 -33.50
N VAL A 675 -9.73 32.10 -34.14
CA VAL A 675 -10.09 32.47 -35.53
C VAL A 675 -10.44 33.96 -35.62
N ASN A 676 -11.26 34.49 -34.71
CA ASN A 676 -11.75 35.86 -34.77
C ASN A 676 -10.68 36.92 -34.43
N ASN A 677 -9.58 36.51 -33.78
CA ASN A 677 -8.50 37.40 -33.35
C ASN A 677 -7.29 37.42 -34.31
N MET A 678 -7.40 36.77 -35.47
CA MET A 678 -6.36 36.79 -36.51
C MET A 678 -6.69 37.80 -37.62
N THR A 679 -5.66 38.44 -38.16
CA THR A 679 -5.72 39.45 -39.22
C THR A 679 -5.32 38.88 -40.59
N CYS A 680 -5.59 37.59 -40.83
CA CYS A 680 -5.46 36.96 -42.15
C CYS A 680 -6.84 36.67 -42.75
N SER A 681 -6.87 36.22 -44.02
CA SER A 681 -8.13 35.92 -44.72
C SER A 681 -8.94 34.85 -43.98
N GLN A 682 -10.28 34.88 -44.12
CA GLN A 682 -11.15 33.91 -43.42
C GLN A 682 -10.74 32.46 -43.71
N GLY A 683 -10.40 32.15 -44.96
CA GLY A 683 -9.92 30.82 -45.36
C GLY A 683 -8.64 30.41 -44.63
N ASP A 684 -7.67 31.32 -44.49
CA ASP A 684 -6.38 31.04 -43.85
C ASP A 684 -6.51 30.87 -42.32
N ARG A 685 -7.47 31.54 -41.68
CA ARG A 685 -7.71 31.36 -40.23
C ARG A 685 -8.10 29.92 -39.90
N PHE A 686 -9.01 29.34 -40.67
CA PHE A 686 -9.42 27.94 -40.52
C PHE A 686 -8.32 26.96 -40.92
N LEU A 687 -7.45 27.35 -41.86
CA LEU A 687 -6.26 26.58 -42.20
C LEU A 687 -5.29 26.49 -41.01
N ILE A 688 -5.01 27.62 -40.34
CA ILE A 688 -4.16 27.66 -39.14
C ILE A 688 -4.77 26.80 -38.04
N LEU A 689 -6.09 26.91 -37.81
CA LEU A 689 -6.79 26.10 -36.82
C LEU A 689 -6.62 24.61 -37.11
N SER A 690 -6.95 24.17 -38.33
CA SER A 690 -6.89 22.75 -38.74
C SER A 690 -5.46 22.19 -38.68
N TRP A 691 -4.47 23.02 -39.02
CA TRP A 691 -3.05 22.66 -38.90
C TRP A 691 -2.66 22.49 -37.43
N LEU A 692 -3.03 23.43 -36.56
CA LEU A 692 -2.68 23.38 -35.14
C LEU A 692 -3.33 22.20 -34.41
N THR A 693 -4.60 21.91 -34.69
CA THR A 693 -5.34 20.81 -34.03
C THR A 693 -4.79 19.43 -34.37
N CYS A 694 -4.05 19.28 -35.47
CA CYS A 694 -3.40 18.04 -35.86
C CYS A 694 -2.07 17.77 -35.14
N PHE A 695 -1.68 18.55 -34.12
CA PHE A 695 -0.39 18.37 -33.42
C PHE A 695 -0.23 16.98 -32.76
N LEU A 696 -1.32 16.31 -32.38
CA LEU A 696 -1.29 14.93 -31.85
C LEU A 696 -1.11 13.88 -32.95
N LEU A 697 -1.39 14.21 -34.21
CA LEU A 697 -1.36 13.29 -35.35
C LEU A 697 -0.03 13.38 -36.14
N ILE A 698 0.96 14.12 -35.66
CA ILE A 698 2.18 14.46 -36.41
C ILE A 698 3.05 13.25 -36.79
N ASP A 699 2.94 12.13 -36.07
CA ASP A 699 3.68 10.89 -36.36
C ASP A 699 3.01 10.05 -37.46
N PHE A 700 1.77 10.38 -37.85
CA PHE A 700 1.11 9.74 -38.98
C PHE A 700 1.47 10.36 -40.33
N SER A 701 2.15 11.51 -40.37
CA SER A 701 2.55 12.20 -41.61
C SER A 701 4.06 12.24 -41.79
N GLY A 702 4.54 11.83 -42.97
CA GLY A 702 5.96 11.91 -43.32
C GLY A 702 6.47 13.34 -43.54
N THR A 703 5.60 14.28 -43.90
CA THR A 703 5.93 15.71 -43.97
C THR A 703 5.00 16.50 -43.06
N ARG A 704 5.57 17.31 -42.17
CA ARG A 704 4.90 18.21 -41.23
C ARG A 704 5.04 19.64 -41.78
N PRO A 705 4.02 20.19 -42.44
CA PRO A 705 4.14 21.50 -43.06
C PRO A 705 4.43 22.57 -42.00
N MET A 706 5.41 23.41 -42.28
CA MET A 706 5.67 24.61 -41.48
C MET A 706 4.63 25.68 -41.84
N THR A 707 4.19 26.49 -40.87
CA THR A 707 3.46 27.73 -41.16
C THR A 707 4.40 28.92 -41.21
N ARG A 708 4.23 29.77 -42.23
CA ARG A 708 5.01 30.99 -42.46
C ARG A 708 4.06 32.17 -42.50
N PHE A 709 4.06 32.99 -41.46
CA PHE A 709 3.20 34.17 -41.35
C PHE A 709 3.95 35.39 -41.89
N GLU A 710 3.47 35.93 -43.02
CA GLU A 710 4.09 37.04 -43.74
C GLU A 710 3.19 38.28 -43.68
N GLY A 711 3.79 39.47 -43.65
CA GLY A 711 3.05 40.72 -43.63
C GLY A 711 3.89 41.89 -43.15
N SER A 712 3.41 43.11 -43.34
CA SER A 712 4.09 44.33 -42.90
C SER A 712 4.29 44.39 -41.38
N ALA A 713 5.14 45.29 -40.88
CA ALA A 713 5.23 45.53 -39.45
C ALA A 713 3.87 45.99 -38.89
N GLY A 714 3.43 45.41 -37.77
CA GLY A 714 2.11 45.70 -37.19
C GLY A 714 0.93 44.93 -37.80
N SER A 715 1.16 44.06 -38.79
CA SER A 715 0.10 43.24 -39.43
C SER A 715 -0.57 42.19 -38.53
N GLY A 716 -0.13 42.00 -37.28
CA GLY A 716 -0.69 41.01 -36.34
C GLY A 716 -0.06 39.62 -36.38
N LYS A 717 0.92 39.36 -37.27
CA LYS A 717 1.60 38.05 -37.41
C LYS A 717 2.19 37.50 -36.11
N THR A 718 2.97 38.30 -35.37
CA THR A 718 3.57 37.88 -34.09
C THR A 718 2.49 37.61 -33.04
N THR A 719 1.42 38.40 -33.02
CA THR A 719 0.29 38.19 -32.11
C THR A 719 -0.43 36.88 -32.40
N ALA A 720 -0.65 36.52 -33.67
CA ALA A 720 -1.21 35.21 -34.01
C ALA A 720 -0.34 34.05 -33.51
N SER A 721 0.99 34.16 -33.67
CA SER A 721 1.96 33.19 -33.14
C SER A 721 1.93 33.10 -31.60
N LYS A 722 1.67 34.21 -30.89
CA LYS A 722 1.48 34.21 -29.42
C LYS A 722 0.24 33.42 -29.03
N ILE A 723 -0.86 33.62 -29.75
CA ILE A 723 -2.15 32.99 -29.43
C ILE A 723 -2.06 31.47 -29.66
N ILE A 724 -1.50 31.01 -30.79
CA ILE A 724 -1.35 29.55 -31.05
C ILE A 724 -0.43 28.88 -30.03
N SER A 725 0.66 29.54 -29.62
CA SER A 725 1.58 29.00 -28.64
C SER A 725 0.99 29.03 -27.23
N ALA A 726 0.24 30.08 -26.87
CA ALA A 726 -0.48 30.14 -25.60
C ALA A 726 -1.53 29.03 -25.48
N LEU A 727 -2.22 28.65 -26.56
CA LEU A 727 -3.15 27.53 -26.55
C LEU A 727 -2.44 26.20 -26.24
N LEU A 728 -1.32 25.91 -26.90
CA LEU A 728 -0.59 24.66 -26.70
C LEU A 728 0.21 24.62 -25.39
N TYR A 729 0.80 25.73 -24.95
CA TYR A 729 1.72 25.75 -23.80
C TYR A 729 1.11 26.35 -22.53
N GLY A 730 -0.02 27.05 -22.62
CA GLY A 730 -0.58 27.83 -21.52
C GLY A 730 0.09 29.20 -21.31
N GLU A 731 1.02 29.58 -22.18
CA GLU A 731 1.61 30.91 -22.24
C GLU A 731 2.32 31.13 -23.59
N PRO A 732 2.45 32.39 -24.06
CA PRO A 732 3.14 32.67 -25.31
C PRO A 732 4.60 32.22 -25.30
N GLN A 733 5.03 31.54 -26.37
CA GLN A 733 6.41 31.07 -26.52
C GLN A 733 7.07 31.77 -27.71
N HIS A 734 7.81 32.86 -27.46
CA HIS A 734 8.58 33.57 -28.49
C HIS A 734 10.04 33.61 -28.09
N LYS A 735 10.94 33.15 -28.95
CA LYS A 735 12.38 33.18 -28.69
C LYS A 735 13.17 33.48 -29.95
N LYS A 736 14.31 34.16 -29.76
CA LYS A 736 15.47 34.04 -30.64
C LYS A 736 16.41 33.04 -30.00
N ALA A 737 16.42 31.81 -30.50
CA ALA A 737 17.23 30.73 -29.96
C ALA A 737 18.40 30.41 -30.90
N THR A 738 19.49 29.85 -30.36
CA THR A 738 20.61 29.34 -31.16
C THR A 738 20.20 28.05 -31.87
N ASP A 739 20.86 27.71 -32.97
CA ASP A 739 20.53 26.52 -33.76
C ASP A 739 20.58 25.23 -32.93
N ALA A 740 21.57 25.08 -32.04
CA ALA A 740 21.67 23.94 -31.14
C ALA A 740 20.50 23.87 -30.14
N ALA A 741 20.01 25.02 -29.66
CA ALA A 741 18.85 25.06 -28.77
C ALA A 741 17.57 24.64 -29.51
N ASN A 742 17.43 24.94 -30.80
CA ASN A 742 16.26 24.59 -31.61
C ASN A 742 16.06 23.07 -31.74
N TYR A 743 17.12 22.28 -31.96
CA TYR A 743 16.99 20.81 -32.03
C TYR A 743 16.56 20.19 -30.70
N THR A 744 17.13 20.67 -29.59
CA THR A 744 16.73 20.21 -28.24
C THR A 744 15.27 20.59 -27.95
N ASP A 745 14.88 21.81 -28.32
CA ASP A 745 13.52 22.30 -28.14
C ASP A 745 12.51 21.51 -28.97
N GLY A 746 12.89 21.13 -30.20
CA GLY A 746 12.02 20.46 -31.17
C GLY A 746 11.82 18.98 -30.90
N SER A 747 12.74 18.33 -30.18
CA SER A 747 12.53 16.95 -29.69
C SER A 747 11.65 16.89 -28.45
N GLN A 748 11.59 17.98 -27.66
CA GLN A 748 10.95 18.01 -26.35
C GLN A 748 9.59 18.72 -26.31
N ASN A 749 9.20 19.44 -27.37
CA ASN A 749 8.01 20.30 -27.32
C ASN A 749 7.17 20.23 -28.61
N PRO A 750 5.83 20.37 -28.54
CA PRO A 750 4.92 20.17 -29.67
C PRO A 750 5.00 21.21 -30.79
N LEU A 751 5.43 22.45 -30.50
CA LEU A 751 5.45 23.56 -31.46
C LEU A 751 6.66 24.47 -31.22
N ILE A 752 7.43 24.74 -32.27
CA ILE A 752 8.46 25.79 -32.25
C ILE A 752 7.93 27.01 -32.98
N VAL A 753 8.06 28.18 -32.32
CA VAL A 753 7.73 29.48 -32.89
C VAL A 753 9.03 30.29 -33.01
N LEU A 754 9.41 30.60 -34.25
CA LEU A 754 10.57 31.44 -34.57
C LEU A 754 10.09 32.79 -35.10
N ASP A 755 10.30 33.84 -34.32
CA ASP A 755 9.76 35.16 -34.61
C ASP A 755 10.77 36.05 -35.36
N ASN A 756 10.29 36.75 -36.38
CA ASN A 756 11.05 37.66 -37.25
C ASN A 756 12.25 37.00 -37.93
N ILE A 757 12.02 35.85 -38.59
CA ILE A 757 13.00 35.18 -39.43
C ILE A 757 12.91 35.72 -40.85
N GLU A 758 13.85 36.59 -41.22
CA GLU A 758 14.02 37.12 -42.58
C GLU A 758 15.07 36.31 -43.36
N VAL A 759 15.07 36.44 -44.69
CA VAL A 759 15.97 35.68 -45.58
C VAL A 759 17.45 35.87 -45.19
N LYS A 760 17.82 37.08 -44.76
CA LYS A 760 19.19 37.41 -44.32
C LYS A 760 19.65 36.67 -43.05
N GLN A 761 18.73 36.12 -42.26
CA GLN A 761 19.04 35.39 -41.03
C GLN A 761 19.02 33.87 -41.22
N MET A 762 18.76 33.39 -42.44
CA MET A 762 18.73 31.96 -42.77
C MET A 762 20.15 31.42 -42.92
N THR A 763 20.73 30.94 -41.82
CA THR A 763 22.00 30.18 -41.84
C THR A 763 21.79 28.78 -42.43
N GLU A 764 22.88 28.12 -42.86
CA GLU A 764 22.84 26.74 -43.34
C GLU A 764 22.33 25.78 -42.23
N ASP A 765 22.75 26.02 -40.98
CA ASP A 765 22.31 25.24 -39.83
C ASP A 765 20.81 25.44 -39.51
N LEU A 766 20.32 26.67 -39.56
CA LEU A 766 18.89 26.98 -39.36
C LEU A 766 18.05 26.36 -40.49
N THR A 767 18.51 26.45 -41.73
CA THR A 767 17.85 25.83 -42.90
C THR A 767 17.77 24.31 -42.73
N THR A 768 18.86 23.68 -42.29
CA THR A 768 18.91 22.25 -42.00
C THR A 768 17.96 21.88 -40.86
N PHE A 769 17.90 22.70 -39.81
CA PHE A 769 16.97 22.51 -38.69
C PHE A 769 15.51 22.57 -39.14
N MET A 770 15.14 23.56 -39.96
CA MET A 770 13.78 23.67 -40.49
C MET A 770 13.43 22.45 -41.35
N LEU A 771 14.31 22.06 -42.26
CA LEU A 771 14.09 20.91 -43.14
C LEU A 771 13.95 19.60 -42.36
N THR A 772 14.82 19.34 -41.38
CA THR A 772 14.73 18.14 -40.53
C THR A 772 13.44 18.13 -39.69
N SER A 773 13.02 19.28 -39.17
CA SER A 773 11.74 19.42 -38.45
C SER A 773 10.51 19.19 -39.31
N ILE A 774 10.52 19.69 -40.54
CA ILE A 774 9.45 19.51 -41.51
C ILE A 774 9.39 18.07 -42.02
N THR A 775 10.53 17.42 -42.24
CA THR A 775 10.58 16.06 -42.83
C THR A 775 10.58 14.95 -41.79
N GLY A 776 10.78 15.27 -40.51
CA GLY A 776 10.93 14.28 -39.44
C GLY A 776 12.22 13.44 -39.54
N ILE A 777 13.16 13.80 -40.44
CA ILE A 777 14.43 13.10 -40.62
C ILE A 777 15.32 13.35 -39.41
N ALA A 778 15.97 12.28 -38.94
CA ALA A 778 16.91 12.34 -37.84
C ALA A 778 18.26 12.92 -38.27
N LYS A 779 18.84 13.82 -37.48
CA LYS A 779 20.22 14.28 -37.66
C LYS A 779 21.14 13.50 -36.71
N GLU A 780 22.16 12.83 -37.25
CA GLU A 780 23.21 12.24 -36.43
C GLU A 780 24.28 13.29 -36.10
N LYS A 781 24.62 13.42 -34.83
CA LYS A 781 25.68 14.30 -34.35
C LYS A 781 26.61 13.52 -33.44
N ARG A 782 27.90 13.85 -33.39
CA ARG A 782 28.79 13.29 -32.36
C ARG A 782 28.37 13.76 -30.97
N LYS A 783 28.31 12.83 -30.01
CA LYS A 783 28.05 13.13 -28.60
C LYS A 783 29.20 14.00 -28.08
N SER A 784 28.84 15.10 -27.42
CA SER A 784 29.84 16.04 -26.91
C SER A 784 30.70 15.35 -25.84
N GLY A 785 32.01 15.33 -26.03
CA GLY A 785 32.96 14.71 -25.09
C GLY A 785 33.34 13.25 -25.39
N THR A 786 32.94 12.69 -26.53
CA THR A 786 33.35 11.35 -26.97
C THR A 786 33.85 11.37 -28.42
N ASP A 787 34.90 10.60 -28.73
CA ASP A 787 35.48 10.55 -30.08
C ASP A 787 34.68 9.65 -31.06
N SER A 788 33.83 8.75 -30.55
CA SER A 788 33.18 7.70 -31.35
C SER A 788 31.64 7.62 -31.26
N GLU A 789 31.01 8.13 -30.20
CA GLU A 789 29.54 8.00 -30.05
C GLU A 789 28.80 9.07 -30.85
N THR A 790 27.77 8.66 -31.58
CA THR A 790 26.81 9.54 -32.25
C THR A 790 25.47 9.53 -31.51
N VAL A 791 24.84 10.70 -31.41
CA VAL A 791 23.48 10.92 -30.91
C VAL A 791 22.60 11.27 -32.11
N THR A 792 21.51 10.52 -32.25
CA THR A 792 20.49 10.75 -33.27
C THR A 792 19.43 11.70 -32.70
N GLU A 793 19.39 12.94 -33.16
CA GLU A 793 18.37 13.92 -32.77
C GLU A 793 17.21 13.89 -33.77
N ARG A 794 16.02 13.46 -33.31
CA ARG A 794 14.76 13.55 -34.07
C ARG A 794 13.88 14.64 -33.47
N THR A 795 13.46 15.59 -34.30
CA THR A 795 12.49 16.60 -33.92
C THR A 795 11.07 16.03 -34.05
N LYS A 796 10.24 16.25 -33.03
CA LYS A 796 8.83 15.86 -32.93
C LYS A 796 8.00 17.09 -32.59
N CYS A 797 7.93 18.03 -33.53
CA CYS A 797 7.23 19.29 -33.35
C CYS A 797 6.64 19.81 -34.67
N LEU A 798 5.63 20.68 -34.55
CA LEU A 798 5.23 21.62 -35.59
C LEU A 798 6.18 22.84 -35.58
N LEU A 799 6.26 23.53 -36.72
CA LEU A 799 7.09 24.73 -36.86
C LEU A 799 6.24 25.90 -37.36
N ASN A 800 6.34 27.03 -36.69
CA ASN A 800 5.76 28.30 -37.07
C ASN A 800 6.86 29.35 -37.16
N THR A 801 6.87 30.13 -38.24
CA THR A 801 7.79 31.24 -38.43
C THR A 801 7.04 32.50 -38.80
N THR A 802 7.55 33.66 -38.40
CA THR A 802 7.03 34.97 -38.83
C THR A 802 8.12 35.74 -39.58
N GLY A 803 7.73 36.58 -40.53
CA GLY A 803 8.67 37.47 -41.24
C GLY A 803 7.96 38.53 -42.08
N ILE A 804 8.73 39.45 -42.65
CA ILE A 804 8.26 40.47 -43.58
C ILE A 804 8.60 40.07 -45.02
N GLU A 805 9.79 39.53 -45.24
CA GLU A 805 10.27 39.11 -46.56
C GLU A 805 9.78 37.68 -46.90
N PRO A 806 9.32 37.45 -48.14
CA PRO A 806 8.96 36.12 -48.60
C PRO A 806 10.19 35.22 -48.68
N LEU A 807 10.04 33.94 -48.34
CA LEU A 807 11.10 32.95 -48.51
C LEU A 807 11.33 32.71 -50.02
N CYS A 808 12.45 33.17 -50.55
CA CYS A 808 12.76 33.10 -51.99
C CYS A 808 14.17 32.53 -52.27
N GLY A 809 14.44 32.19 -53.54
CA GLY A 809 15.76 31.72 -53.99
C GLY A 809 16.10 30.30 -53.54
N GLY A 810 17.25 30.10 -52.88
CA GLY A 810 17.78 28.79 -52.46
C GLY A 810 16.97 28.05 -51.37
N LEU A 811 15.83 28.61 -50.96
CA LEU A 811 14.93 28.08 -49.92
C LEU A 811 13.67 27.41 -50.49
N SER A 812 13.63 27.14 -51.80
CA SER A 812 12.50 26.51 -52.50
C SER A 812 12.07 25.17 -51.89
N GLU A 813 13.02 24.40 -51.34
CA GLU A 813 12.74 23.13 -50.68
C GLU A 813 11.89 23.30 -49.42
N ILE A 814 12.16 24.35 -48.61
CA ILE A 814 11.36 24.73 -47.44
C ILE A 814 10.01 25.29 -47.90
N GLN A 815 10.01 26.18 -48.89
CA GLN A 815 8.79 26.81 -49.41
C GLN A 815 7.79 25.77 -49.94
N SER A 816 8.26 24.72 -50.62
CA SER A 816 7.40 23.61 -51.11
C SER A 816 6.71 22.80 -50.01
N ARG A 817 7.19 22.91 -48.76
CA ARG A 817 6.63 22.24 -47.56
C ARG A 817 6.15 23.23 -46.50
N SER A 818 5.89 24.46 -46.90
CA SER A 818 5.40 25.52 -46.01
C SER A 818 4.06 26.05 -46.48
N PHE A 819 3.18 26.32 -45.53
CA PHE A 819 1.95 27.07 -45.74
C PHE A 819 2.24 28.54 -45.46
N VAL A 820 2.35 29.32 -46.53
CA VAL A 820 2.57 30.77 -46.47
C VAL A 820 1.22 31.43 -46.28
N ILE A 821 1.09 32.26 -45.25
CA ILE A 821 -0.16 32.90 -44.87
C ILE A 821 0.09 34.39 -44.74
N ASN A 822 -0.66 35.18 -45.51
CA ASN A 822 -0.54 36.62 -45.54
C ASN A 822 -1.41 37.26 -44.45
N PHE A 823 -0.78 38.07 -43.61
CA PHE A 823 -1.38 38.87 -42.56
C PHE A 823 -1.46 40.33 -43.01
N ASP A 824 -2.67 40.89 -42.93
CA ASP A 824 -2.96 42.27 -43.25
C ASP A 824 -3.98 42.81 -42.24
N ILE A 825 -3.68 43.93 -41.60
CA ILE A 825 -4.56 44.55 -40.63
C ILE A 825 -5.93 44.93 -41.24
N GLY A 826 -6.02 45.11 -42.57
CA GLY A 826 -7.29 45.31 -43.27
C GLY A 826 -8.26 44.12 -43.16
N ASN A 827 -7.76 42.93 -42.82
CA ASN A 827 -8.57 41.73 -42.60
C ASN A 827 -8.93 41.54 -41.11
N GLN A 828 -8.82 42.56 -40.27
CA GLN A 828 -9.16 42.44 -38.85
C GLN A 828 -10.67 42.15 -38.70
N GLY A 829 -11.00 41.05 -38.01
CA GLY A 829 -12.38 40.61 -37.81
C GLY A 829 -13.02 41.09 -36.49
N ASN A 830 -12.23 41.64 -35.57
CA ASN A 830 -12.68 42.08 -34.25
C ASN A 830 -12.20 43.51 -33.97
N ASP A 831 -13.14 44.44 -33.80
CA ASP A 831 -12.87 45.86 -33.54
C ASP A 831 -12.34 46.11 -32.12
N CYS A 832 -12.51 45.15 -31.19
CA CYS A 832 -12.07 45.24 -29.80
C CYS A 832 -11.15 44.06 -29.45
N PHE A 833 -9.88 44.17 -29.86
CA PHE A 833 -8.86 43.17 -29.54
C PHE A 833 -7.98 43.63 -28.38
N ILE A 834 -7.99 42.88 -27.29
CA ILE A 834 -7.09 43.07 -26.14
C ILE A 834 -6.30 41.78 -25.93
N GLU A 835 -5.03 41.78 -26.36
CA GLU A 835 -4.16 40.58 -26.37
C GLU A 835 -4.12 39.86 -25.01
N SER A 836 -4.01 40.62 -23.91
CA SER A 836 -3.94 40.06 -22.55
C SER A 836 -5.22 39.34 -22.13
N GLU A 837 -6.39 39.83 -22.53
CA GLU A 837 -7.69 39.22 -22.18
C GLU A 837 -7.90 37.92 -22.96
N VAL A 838 -7.56 37.91 -24.26
CA VAL A 838 -7.63 36.71 -25.09
C VAL A 838 -6.69 35.62 -24.56
N ILE A 839 -5.45 35.96 -24.20
CA ILE A 839 -4.50 35.01 -23.62
C ILE A 839 -5.02 34.47 -22.28
N ALA A 840 -5.56 35.32 -21.41
CA ALA A 840 -6.12 34.89 -20.12
C ALA A 840 -7.33 33.96 -20.31
N ALA A 841 -8.22 34.26 -21.26
CA ALA A 841 -9.36 33.41 -21.60
C ALA A 841 -8.91 32.04 -22.14
N ILE A 842 -7.88 32.01 -23.01
CA ILE A 842 -7.27 30.77 -23.48
C ILE A 842 -6.73 29.97 -22.30
N GLN A 843 -5.97 30.59 -21.40
CA GLN A 843 -5.43 29.91 -20.22
C GLN A 843 -6.52 29.30 -19.36
N GLN A 844 -7.62 30.01 -19.14
CA GLN A 844 -8.74 29.54 -18.33
C GLN A 844 -9.51 28.38 -18.99
N LYS A 845 -9.63 28.38 -20.32
CA LYS A 845 -10.41 27.41 -21.08
C LYS A 845 -9.57 26.31 -21.73
N ARG A 846 -8.25 26.32 -21.53
CA ARG A 846 -7.29 25.42 -22.18
C ARG A 846 -7.60 23.94 -21.94
N ASP A 847 -7.92 23.56 -20.71
CA ASP A 847 -8.24 22.16 -20.37
C ASP A 847 -9.43 21.64 -21.18
N LEU A 848 -10.49 22.44 -21.33
CA LEU A 848 -11.66 22.12 -22.14
C LEU A 848 -11.29 21.96 -23.62
N ILE A 849 -10.57 22.95 -24.17
CA ILE A 849 -10.21 22.98 -25.60
C ILE A 849 -9.29 21.81 -25.95
N ILE A 850 -8.23 21.57 -25.18
CA ILE A 850 -7.29 20.48 -25.45
C ILE A 850 -7.97 19.11 -25.24
N SER A 851 -8.84 18.96 -24.24
CA SER A 851 -9.62 17.73 -24.05
C SER A 851 -10.54 17.43 -25.23
N ALA A 852 -11.19 18.46 -25.79
CA ALA A 852 -11.99 18.33 -27.00
C ALA A 852 -11.15 17.96 -28.24
N ILE A 853 -9.97 18.56 -28.41
CA ILE A 853 -9.05 18.18 -29.50
C ILE A 853 -8.63 16.71 -29.37
N MET A 854 -8.40 16.20 -28.16
CA MET A 854 -8.12 14.77 -27.95
C MET A 854 -9.32 13.90 -28.37
N LYS A 855 -10.56 14.31 -28.09
CA LYS A 855 -11.77 13.60 -28.51
C LYS A 855 -11.91 13.59 -30.03
N ARG A 856 -11.72 14.74 -30.69
CA ARG A 856 -11.67 14.83 -32.16
C ARG A 856 -10.56 13.96 -32.74
N THR A 857 -9.41 13.90 -32.08
CA THR A 857 -8.31 13.01 -32.47
C THR A 857 -8.72 11.53 -32.40
N SER A 858 -9.44 11.12 -31.36
CA SER A 858 -10.00 9.76 -31.24
C SER A 858 -10.94 9.43 -32.41
N GLU A 859 -11.82 10.35 -32.81
CA GLU A 859 -12.69 10.21 -33.99
C GLU A 859 -11.87 10.11 -35.29
N VAL A 860 -10.83 10.92 -35.47
CA VAL A 860 -9.94 10.85 -36.64
C VAL A 860 -9.22 9.50 -36.70
N LEU A 861 -8.77 8.96 -35.56
CA LEU A 861 -8.14 7.63 -35.51
C LEU A 861 -9.13 6.53 -35.93
N ALA A 862 -10.40 6.64 -35.56
CA ALA A 862 -11.45 5.73 -36.03
C ALA A 862 -11.67 5.84 -37.55
N MET A 863 -11.79 7.05 -38.09
CA MET A 863 -11.88 7.26 -39.55
C MET A 863 -10.65 6.70 -40.29
N MET A 864 -9.46 6.85 -39.71
CA MET A 864 -8.22 6.28 -40.28
C MET A 864 -8.22 4.75 -40.28
N LYS A 865 -8.69 4.12 -39.19
CA LYS A 865 -8.86 2.68 -39.07
C LYS A 865 -9.81 2.13 -40.14
N ASP A 866 -10.83 2.90 -40.50
CA ASP A 866 -11.79 2.57 -41.56
C ASP A 866 -11.27 2.88 -42.98
N GLY A 867 -10.00 3.28 -43.13
CA GLY A 867 -9.36 3.53 -44.42
C GLY A 867 -9.69 4.89 -45.05
N MET A 868 -10.40 5.78 -44.35
CA MET A 868 -10.83 7.07 -44.89
C MET A 868 -9.66 8.00 -45.20
N ARG A 869 -8.51 7.83 -44.53
CA ARG A 869 -7.29 8.60 -44.87
C ARG A 869 -6.80 8.33 -46.28
N THR A 870 -6.78 7.07 -46.69
CA THR A 870 -6.39 6.68 -48.05
C THR A 870 -7.38 7.25 -49.06
N GLN A 871 -8.67 7.27 -48.71
CA GLN A 871 -9.71 7.89 -49.53
C GLN A 871 -9.52 9.41 -49.65
N ALA A 872 -9.28 10.12 -48.55
CA ALA A 872 -8.99 11.54 -48.55
C ALA A 872 -7.76 11.89 -49.41
N MET A 873 -6.72 11.06 -49.38
CA MET A 873 -5.55 11.21 -50.26
C MET A 873 -5.90 11.11 -51.76
N LYS A 874 -6.78 10.16 -52.12
CA LYS A 874 -7.28 10.02 -53.50
C LYS A 874 -8.07 11.26 -53.92
N LEU A 875 -9.00 11.72 -53.08
CA LEU A 875 -9.80 12.92 -53.34
C LEU A 875 -8.92 14.16 -53.53
N LEU A 876 -7.89 14.33 -52.70
CA LEU A 876 -6.92 15.42 -52.85
C LEU A 876 -6.21 15.37 -54.20
N HIS A 877 -5.78 14.18 -54.61
CA HIS A 877 -5.12 13.99 -55.91
C HIS A 877 -6.08 14.25 -57.09
N GLU A 878 -7.30 13.75 -57.04
CA GLU A 878 -8.33 13.96 -58.07
C GLU A 878 -8.75 15.43 -58.18
N ALA A 879 -8.90 16.12 -57.06
CA ALA A 879 -9.39 17.50 -57.03
C ALA A 879 -8.34 18.54 -57.44
N LEU A 880 -7.05 18.28 -57.16
CA LEU A 880 -5.96 19.25 -57.28
C LEU A 880 -4.85 18.83 -58.27
N GLY A 881 -4.78 17.56 -58.67
CA GLY A 881 -3.74 17.04 -59.55
C GLY A 881 -2.34 17.16 -58.97
N ASN A 882 -1.37 17.53 -59.81
CA ASN A 882 -0.03 17.92 -59.36
C ASN A 882 -0.05 19.40 -58.98
N HIS A 883 0.21 19.69 -57.70
CA HIS A 883 0.32 21.05 -57.16
C HIS A 883 1.59 21.20 -56.32
N ASP A 884 2.01 22.44 -56.08
CA ASP A 884 3.31 22.76 -55.47
C ASP A 884 3.46 22.25 -54.03
N LYS A 885 2.33 22.09 -53.33
CA LYS A 885 2.27 21.58 -51.96
C LYS A 885 2.00 20.07 -51.85
N ARG A 886 2.14 19.29 -52.94
CA ARG A 886 1.82 17.83 -52.94
C ARG A 886 2.56 17.03 -51.87
N ARG A 887 3.74 17.50 -51.45
CA ARG A 887 4.55 16.86 -50.40
C ARG A 887 3.87 16.91 -49.03
N CYS A 888 2.91 17.81 -48.86
CA CYS A 888 2.12 17.96 -47.64
C CYS A 888 0.79 17.17 -47.67
N ASN A 889 0.50 16.41 -48.73
CA ASN A 889 -0.81 15.76 -48.90
C ASN A 889 -1.14 14.80 -47.75
N GLU A 890 -0.16 14.09 -47.21
CA GLU A 890 -0.38 13.25 -46.04
C GLU A 890 -0.90 14.05 -44.84
N TYR A 891 -0.35 15.24 -44.59
CA TYR A 891 -0.81 16.12 -43.53
C TYR A 891 -2.14 16.81 -43.87
N LEU A 892 -2.32 17.22 -45.12
CA LEU A 892 -3.60 17.77 -45.61
C LEU A 892 -4.73 16.75 -45.47
N SER A 893 -4.46 15.45 -45.66
CA SER A 893 -5.46 14.40 -45.42
C SER A 893 -5.87 14.32 -43.95
N LEU A 894 -4.92 14.50 -43.01
CA LEU A 894 -5.22 14.56 -41.58
C LEU A 894 -6.02 15.82 -41.22
N MET A 895 -5.66 16.97 -41.80
CA MET A 895 -6.44 18.21 -41.63
C MET A 895 -7.87 18.07 -42.17
N TYR A 896 -8.05 17.37 -43.29
CA TYR A 896 -9.38 17.10 -43.84
C TYR A 896 -10.21 16.19 -42.92
N LEU A 897 -9.61 15.11 -42.40
CA LEU A 897 -10.32 14.26 -41.44
C LEU A 897 -10.63 15.00 -40.13
N MET A 898 -9.71 15.83 -39.66
CA MET A 898 -9.93 16.67 -38.47
C MET A 898 -11.08 17.66 -38.67
N LEU A 899 -11.24 18.21 -39.88
CA LEU A 899 -12.39 19.07 -40.23
C LEU A 899 -13.72 18.30 -40.18
N LEU A 900 -13.70 17.00 -40.52
CA LEU A 900 -14.90 16.16 -40.55
C LEU A 900 -15.23 15.54 -39.19
N ALA A 901 -14.25 15.44 -38.28
CA ALA A 901 -14.47 14.99 -36.91
C ALA A 901 -15.55 15.89 -36.25
N GLY A 902 -16.61 15.25 -35.75
CA GLY A 902 -17.80 15.90 -35.21
C GLY A 902 -18.98 16.06 -36.15
N SER A 903 -18.80 15.74 -37.44
CA SER A 903 -19.90 15.72 -38.39
C SER A 903 -20.73 14.45 -38.22
N SER A 904 -22.00 14.49 -38.63
CA SER A 904 -22.83 13.28 -38.69
C SER A 904 -22.25 12.28 -39.70
N GLN A 905 -22.52 10.99 -39.49
CA GLN A 905 -22.00 9.93 -40.37
C GLN A 905 -22.37 10.16 -41.85
N GLU A 906 -23.60 10.62 -42.14
CA GLU A 906 -24.05 10.96 -43.49
C GLU A 906 -23.22 12.09 -44.12
N GLN A 907 -22.88 13.13 -43.35
CA GLN A 907 -22.02 14.22 -43.82
C GLN A 907 -20.58 13.77 -44.08
N VAL A 908 -20.06 12.87 -43.23
CA VAL A 908 -18.72 12.29 -43.42
C VAL A 908 -18.69 11.44 -44.69
N GLU A 909 -19.67 10.56 -44.89
CA GLU A 909 -19.79 9.73 -46.09
C GLU A 909 -19.91 10.59 -47.36
N GLN A 910 -20.76 11.62 -47.34
CA GLN A 910 -20.89 12.56 -48.46
C GLN A 910 -19.54 13.26 -48.75
N SER A 911 -18.86 13.73 -47.71
CA SER A 911 -17.55 14.41 -47.83
C SER A 911 -16.41 13.47 -48.24
N MET A 912 -16.61 12.15 -48.21
CA MET A 912 -15.67 11.14 -48.74
C MET A 912 -15.94 10.77 -50.21
N THR A 913 -16.99 11.30 -50.83
CA THR A 913 -17.25 11.15 -52.28
C THR A 913 -16.65 12.30 -53.10
N GLN A 914 -16.65 13.52 -52.56
CA GLN A 914 -16.08 14.70 -53.20
C GLN A 914 -15.46 15.61 -52.14
N LEU A 915 -14.30 16.18 -52.44
CA LEU A 915 -13.61 17.11 -51.54
C LEU A 915 -14.48 18.35 -51.27
N ALA A 916 -14.64 18.70 -50.00
CA ALA A 916 -15.40 19.88 -49.60
C ALA A 916 -14.92 21.15 -50.35
N PRO A 917 -15.82 21.94 -50.98
CA PRO A 917 -15.42 23.08 -51.80
C PRO A 917 -14.57 24.12 -51.05
N ALA A 918 -14.89 24.39 -49.78
CA ALA A 918 -14.14 25.32 -48.94
C ALA A 918 -12.69 24.85 -48.70
N PHE A 919 -12.50 23.56 -48.42
CA PHE A 919 -11.18 22.98 -48.21
C PHE A 919 -10.36 22.96 -49.51
N LYS A 920 -11.00 22.67 -50.64
CA LYS A 920 -10.37 22.76 -51.97
C LYS A 920 -9.87 24.19 -52.25
N GLN A 921 -10.71 25.19 -51.99
CA GLN A 921 -10.38 26.59 -52.22
C GLN A 921 -9.24 27.07 -51.30
N GLN A 922 -9.22 26.62 -50.04
CA GLN A 922 -8.10 26.87 -49.12
C GLN A 922 -6.78 26.33 -49.66
N ILE A 923 -6.74 25.09 -50.15
CA ILE A 923 -5.51 24.52 -50.69
C ILE A 923 -5.07 25.24 -51.97
N GLN A 924 -6.02 25.65 -52.83
CA GLN A 924 -5.71 26.46 -54.01
C GLN A 924 -5.07 27.80 -53.63
N SER A 925 -5.56 28.46 -52.57
CA SER A 925 -4.97 29.70 -52.04
C SER A 925 -3.49 29.50 -51.67
N ILE A 926 -3.17 28.44 -50.92
CA ILE A 926 -1.79 28.15 -50.48
C ILE A 926 -0.86 27.81 -51.65
N ASN A 927 -1.38 27.30 -52.77
CA ASN A 927 -0.56 27.03 -53.96
C ASN A 927 -0.29 28.31 -54.78
N GLN A 928 -1.08 29.36 -54.63
CA GLN A 928 -0.92 30.63 -55.35
C GLN A 928 0.06 31.59 -54.65
N THR A 929 0.36 31.31 -53.38
CA THR A 929 1.30 32.04 -52.49
C THR A 929 2.57 31.23 -52.23
#